data_AF-A0A5Q3LC68-F1
#
_entry.id   AF-A0A5Q3LC68-F1
#
_cell.length_a   1.000
_cell.length_b   1.000
_cell.length_c   1.000
_cell.angle_alpha   90.00
_cell.angle_beta   90.00
_cell.angle_gamma   90.00
#
_symmetry.space_group_name_H-M   'P 1'
#
loop_
_entity.id
_entity.type
_entity.pdbx_description
1 polymer ?
#
loop_
_entity_poly.entity_id
_entity_poly.type
_entity_poly.pdbx_seq_one_letter_code
_entity_poly.pdbx_strand_id
1 'polypeptide(L)'
;MHSLPQARKLLPALTLVGFFIVTMGITSYTIAQEKVELPQTPLSGQAKYEKKKIVLSSFPTRYITNGPMLGKLTSSSIGVWARTKESGKFAVIYGMEETQLDQKSDWAETKIEDDNTGVVELTDLQPATEYFYQLVDPNGAVYRGGSFKTLPDPELLKDPEHNPEGLFNFRFEFACGNNQNPDGGLGPSLPTYDTLLKQVLGKVDFAILNGDWLYEKDRDYSPRLWKFQTGMRSKPLPGLVSIAPTIVGVWQNYKAFLKARNLAQWHRHVPSYYTFDDHEILNDVFGTGTAGYRNRRAVFRDIGIAAWYDYLGWSNPQEFTQPIHFGKGEFKEGSDILTDPEADFTKIDLKKAANLHVHWGTDDAGVKDIPTGDTEGGDPNANVYDIVEILDAHRVRISPKAAADGTASYSIGRRSYGSFRVSNCQFYFVDTRTHRDLHNLSKPEDPDLSMLGDQQTEWLLKSIKESDAAFHFVVSSVNFMVPHVGGGGVDFDTELKDDAWTAFLHEREKLIEAFDAVGTPVFILTGDLHNSFAVKITDRVWEFASGPHNSVNHRPEDEGGRPVNGYFKYGPRSCEIRWSTIAMEDIPRENRMFPHYCVVQINNVFNNPLERDGKRMIAYPHPQVIFQYYNGLTGELAYSETITTPMKPPKKK
;
A
#
# COMPACT_ATOMS: atom_id res chain seq x y z
N MET A 1 41.78 55.08 4.13
CA MET A 1 42.43 55.56 2.89
C MET A 1 41.86 54.71 1.75
N HIS A 2 41.29 55.23 0.65
CA HIS A 2 41.03 56.63 0.27
C HIS A 2 39.68 56.76 -0.48
N SER A 3 39.04 57.93 -0.30
CA SER A 3 38.01 58.64 -1.09
C SER A 3 37.75 58.16 -2.56
N LEU A 4 36.53 58.07 -3.12
CA LEU A 4 35.41 59.07 -3.29
C LEU A 4 35.83 60.39 -4.00
N PRO A 5 34.92 61.23 -4.59
CA PRO A 5 33.46 61.13 -4.80
C PRO A 5 33.11 61.14 -6.34
N GLN A 6 32.17 61.84 -7.01
CA GLN A 6 31.14 62.86 -6.68
C GLN A 6 29.99 63.09 -7.72
N ALA A 7 28.78 62.58 -7.46
CA ALA A 7 27.47 63.24 -7.77
C ALA A 7 27.04 63.43 -9.28
N ARG A 8 25.81 63.84 -9.66
CA ARG A 8 24.73 64.60 -8.97
C ARG A 8 23.28 64.26 -9.42
N LYS A 9 22.35 64.23 -8.43
CA LYS A 9 20.93 64.72 -8.44
C LYS A 9 19.91 64.04 -9.41
N LEU A 10 18.58 64.00 -9.16
CA LEU A 10 17.69 64.57 -8.11
C LEU A 10 16.77 63.49 -7.44
N LEU A 11 16.12 63.88 -6.32
CA LEU A 11 14.93 63.27 -5.67
C LEU A 11 13.80 64.35 -5.61
N PRO A 12 12.56 64.15 -5.08
CA PRO A 12 12.01 63.14 -4.14
C PRO A 12 10.76 62.38 -4.71
N ALA A 13 9.85 61.68 -4.01
CA ALA A 13 9.39 61.57 -2.60
C ALA A 13 8.52 60.28 -2.41
N LEU A 14 8.15 59.71 -1.25
CA LEU A 14 8.53 59.87 0.19
C LEU A 14 8.10 58.60 1.01
N THR A 15 8.93 58.16 1.99
CA THR A 15 8.66 57.46 3.30
C THR A 15 7.57 56.35 3.48
N LEU A 16 7.86 55.16 4.05
CA LEU A 16 8.13 54.75 5.49
C LEU A 16 6.85 54.65 6.37
N VAL A 17 6.68 53.83 7.42
CA VAL A 17 7.50 53.24 8.54
C VAL A 17 6.92 51.82 8.89
N GLY A 18 7.51 50.82 9.59
CA GLY A 18 8.78 50.60 10.33
C GLY A 18 8.76 49.29 11.17
N PHE A 19 9.39 49.24 12.35
CA PHE A 19 9.49 48.07 13.29
C PHE A 19 9.47 48.55 14.77
N PHE A 20 9.00 47.73 15.75
CA PHE A 20 9.86 47.10 16.81
C PHE A 20 9.09 46.21 17.84
N ILE A 21 9.85 45.55 18.72
CA ILE A 21 9.52 44.45 19.65
C ILE A 21 9.27 44.94 21.10
N VAL A 22 8.38 44.28 21.87
CA VAL A 22 8.35 44.30 23.36
C VAL A 22 7.97 42.91 23.92
N THR A 23 8.52 42.54 25.08
CA THR A 23 8.28 41.28 25.82
C THR A 23 7.64 41.51 27.20
N MET A 24 6.84 40.53 27.65
CA MET A 24 6.37 40.26 29.03
C MET A 24 5.63 41.36 29.84
N GLY A 25 4.47 40.97 30.39
CA GLY A 25 3.77 41.69 31.47
C GLY A 25 2.50 40.97 31.90
N ILE A 26 2.36 40.64 33.19
CA ILE A 26 1.19 39.93 33.75
C ILE A 26 0.32 40.90 34.54
N THR A 27 -0.96 41.06 34.18
CA THR A 27 -2.12 41.11 35.11
C THR A 27 -3.45 41.28 34.37
N SER A 28 -4.54 40.88 35.02
CA SER A 28 -5.93 40.95 34.55
C SER A 28 -6.51 42.37 34.54
N TYR A 29 -7.52 42.66 33.70
CA TYR A 29 -8.82 43.23 34.14
C TYR A 29 -9.87 43.28 33.00
N THR A 30 -11.13 43.50 33.40
CA THR A 30 -12.37 43.49 32.60
C THR A 30 -12.49 44.67 31.62
N ILE A 31 -13.15 44.47 30.47
CA ILE A 31 -13.63 45.54 29.58
C ILE A 31 -15.16 45.43 29.41
N ALA A 32 -15.83 46.59 29.34
CA ALA A 32 -17.29 46.71 29.31
C ALA A 32 -17.88 46.74 27.87
N GLN A 33 -19.20 46.63 27.77
CA GLN A 33 -19.95 46.78 26.52
C GLN A 33 -20.16 48.26 26.17
N GLU A 34 -20.05 48.61 24.88
CA GLU A 34 -20.73 49.77 24.31
C GLU A 34 -21.84 49.34 23.35
N LYS A 35 -22.87 50.19 23.22
CA LYS A 35 -24.04 49.97 22.36
C LYS A 35 -23.97 50.81 21.10
N VAL A 36 -24.60 50.31 20.03
CA VAL A 36 -25.13 51.14 18.93
C VAL A 36 -26.61 50.81 18.80
N GLU A 37 -27.45 51.84 18.75
CA GLU A 37 -28.91 51.69 18.65
C GLU A 37 -29.39 51.72 17.19
N LEU A 38 -30.54 51.10 16.92
CA LEU A 38 -31.23 51.17 15.64
C LEU A 38 -32.68 51.66 15.87
N PRO A 39 -33.23 52.52 14.98
CA PRO A 39 -34.51 53.18 15.20
C PRO A 39 -35.70 52.23 15.02
N GLN A 40 -36.77 52.45 15.78
CA GLN A 40 -38.04 51.74 15.63
C GLN A 40 -39.09 52.58 14.90
N THR A 41 -39.71 51.99 13.87
CA THR A 41 -41.05 52.37 13.38
C THR A 41 -41.84 51.10 13.01
N PRO A 42 -43.11 50.96 13.44
CA PRO A 42 -43.89 49.75 13.20
C PRO A 42 -44.65 49.80 11.87
N LEU A 43 -44.73 48.65 11.18
CA LEU A 43 -45.69 48.44 10.09
C LEU A 43 -46.41 47.11 10.27
N SER A 44 -47.73 47.18 10.45
CA SER A 44 -48.62 46.03 10.56
C SER A 44 -48.92 45.43 9.19
N GLY A 45 -48.54 44.17 8.96
CA GLY A 45 -48.89 43.45 7.73
C GLY A 45 -48.83 41.94 7.90
N GLN A 46 -49.98 41.26 7.79
CA GLN A 46 -50.04 39.79 7.79
C GLN A 46 -49.63 39.21 6.43
N ALA A 47 -48.32 39.12 6.18
CA ALA A 47 -47.79 38.35 5.06
C ALA A 47 -47.87 36.85 5.37
N LYS A 48 -48.68 36.10 4.61
CA LYS A 48 -48.69 34.64 4.68
C LYS A 48 -47.38 34.09 4.14
N TYR A 49 -46.58 33.44 4.98
CA TYR A 49 -45.44 32.66 4.54
C TYR A 49 -45.91 31.38 3.84
N GLU A 50 -46.04 31.43 2.52
CA GLU A 50 -46.07 30.21 1.72
C GLU A 50 -44.74 29.47 1.88
N LYS A 51 -44.81 28.20 2.31
CA LYS A 51 -43.65 27.30 2.25
C LYS A 51 -43.34 27.00 0.79
N LYS A 52 -42.56 27.88 0.13
CA LYS A 52 -41.85 27.53 -1.10
C LYS A 52 -40.98 26.31 -0.79
N LYS A 53 -41.46 25.14 -1.20
CA LYS A 53 -40.78 23.87 -1.07
C LYS A 53 -39.52 23.96 -1.92
N ILE A 54 -38.38 24.27 -1.30
CA ILE A 54 -37.07 24.16 -1.93
C ILE A 54 -36.88 22.68 -2.23
N VAL A 55 -37.26 22.30 -3.45
CA VAL A 55 -36.80 21.05 -4.04
C VAL A 55 -35.31 21.27 -4.24
N LEU A 56 -34.52 20.76 -3.29
CA LEU A 56 -33.13 20.41 -3.56
C LEU A 56 -33.18 19.45 -4.75
N SER A 57 -32.94 19.96 -5.95
CA SER A 57 -32.82 19.14 -7.14
C SER A 57 -31.68 18.18 -6.87
N SER A 58 -32.00 16.89 -6.74
CA SER A 58 -31.01 15.86 -6.52
C SER A 58 -30.06 15.87 -7.70
N PHE A 59 -28.87 16.44 -7.51
CA PHE A 59 -27.73 16.15 -8.36
C PHE A 59 -27.67 14.63 -8.50
N PRO A 60 -27.71 14.06 -9.72
CA PRO A 60 -27.76 12.62 -9.89
C PRO A 60 -26.52 12.02 -9.25
N THR A 61 -26.71 11.34 -8.12
CA THR A 61 -25.62 10.68 -7.40
C THR A 61 -25.08 9.60 -8.31
N ARG A 62 -23.85 9.78 -8.81
CA ARG A 62 -23.22 8.85 -9.76
C ARG A 62 -23.36 7.42 -9.29
N TYR A 63 -23.78 6.53 -10.20
CA TYR A 63 -23.91 5.12 -9.87
C TYR A 63 -22.55 4.49 -9.59
N ILE A 64 -21.56 4.74 -10.45
CA ILE A 64 -20.15 4.43 -10.19
C ILE A 64 -19.51 5.59 -9.41
N THR A 65 -18.95 5.28 -8.24
CA THR A 65 -18.51 6.24 -7.22
C THR A 65 -17.00 6.43 -7.16
N ASN A 66 -16.23 5.34 -7.24
CA ASN A 66 -14.77 5.35 -7.19
C ASN A 66 -14.17 4.52 -8.34
N GLY A 67 -12.90 4.81 -8.66
CA GLY A 67 -12.14 4.16 -9.72
C GLY A 67 -12.31 4.80 -11.12
N PRO A 68 -12.19 4.00 -12.20
CA PRO A 68 -11.64 2.65 -12.19
C PRO A 68 -10.23 2.57 -11.61
N MET A 69 -9.78 1.36 -11.29
CA MET A 69 -8.37 1.05 -11.03
C MET A 69 -7.95 -0.19 -11.84
N LEU A 70 -6.70 -0.20 -12.32
CA LEU A 70 -6.16 -1.25 -13.18
C LEU A 70 -5.22 -2.20 -12.43
N GLY A 71 -5.21 -3.47 -12.81
CA GLY A 71 -4.46 -4.54 -12.15
C GLY A 71 -4.40 -5.82 -12.99
N LYS A 72 -3.73 -6.86 -12.49
CA LYS A 72 -3.54 -8.15 -13.19
C LYS A 72 -3.16 -8.02 -14.69
N LEU A 73 -2.13 -7.24 -15.04
CA LEU A 73 -1.77 -7.09 -16.45
C LEU A 73 -1.12 -8.38 -16.98
N THR A 74 -1.57 -8.86 -18.13
CA THR A 74 -0.92 -9.94 -18.90
C THR A 74 -0.73 -9.51 -20.37
N SER A 75 -0.35 -10.46 -21.23
CA SER A 75 -0.33 -10.24 -22.68
C SER A 75 -1.71 -10.27 -23.34
N SER A 76 -2.73 -10.84 -22.70
CA SER A 76 -4.07 -11.00 -23.27
C SER A 76 -5.23 -10.67 -22.31
N SER A 77 -4.92 -10.21 -21.10
CA SER A 77 -5.92 -9.83 -20.09
C SER A 77 -5.51 -8.65 -19.21
N ILE A 78 -6.52 -8.03 -18.59
CA ILE A 78 -6.36 -6.99 -17.55
C ILE A 78 -7.58 -6.97 -16.62
N GLY A 79 -7.36 -6.72 -15.33
CA GLY A 79 -8.42 -6.48 -14.35
C GLY A 79 -8.76 -4.98 -14.22
N VAL A 80 -10.06 -4.66 -14.24
CA VAL A 80 -10.62 -3.31 -14.12
C VAL A 80 -11.58 -3.28 -12.92
N TRP A 81 -11.12 -2.71 -11.82
CA TRP A 81 -11.90 -2.52 -10.59
C TRP A 81 -12.75 -1.25 -10.64
N ALA A 82 -13.94 -1.28 -10.03
CA ALA A 82 -14.73 -0.09 -9.74
C ALA A 82 -15.62 -0.29 -8.50
N ARG A 83 -16.12 0.81 -7.94
CA ARG A 83 -17.06 0.78 -6.80
C ARG A 83 -18.37 1.50 -7.12
N THR A 84 -19.49 0.83 -6.98
CA THR A 84 -20.83 1.43 -7.13
C THR A 84 -21.32 2.06 -5.84
N LYS A 85 -22.35 2.90 -5.92
CA LYS A 85 -22.99 3.54 -4.76
C LYS A 85 -23.76 2.54 -3.91
N GLU A 86 -24.41 1.59 -4.57
CA GLU A 86 -25.28 0.56 -4.02
C GLU A 86 -25.19 -0.67 -4.93
N SER A 87 -25.53 -1.84 -4.40
CA SER A 87 -25.25 -3.13 -5.04
C SER A 87 -25.90 -3.26 -6.42
N GLY A 88 -25.21 -3.94 -7.32
CA GLY A 88 -25.67 -4.16 -8.68
C GLY A 88 -24.50 -4.55 -9.56
N LYS A 89 -24.25 -3.83 -10.67
CA LYS A 89 -23.24 -4.25 -11.65
C LYS A 89 -22.74 -3.12 -12.54
N PHE A 90 -21.51 -3.26 -13.04
CA PHE A 90 -20.95 -2.43 -14.11
C PHE A 90 -20.33 -3.31 -15.20
N ALA A 91 -20.06 -2.73 -16.35
CA ALA A 91 -19.28 -3.35 -17.42
C ALA A 91 -18.29 -2.33 -18.00
N VAL A 92 -17.34 -2.82 -18.78
CA VAL A 92 -16.36 -2.00 -19.50
C VAL A 92 -16.71 -2.00 -20.98
N ILE A 93 -16.70 -0.83 -21.61
CA ILE A 93 -16.59 -0.71 -23.08
C ILE A 93 -15.15 -0.33 -23.41
N TYR A 94 -14.58 -0.93 -24.46
CA TYR A 94 -13.17 -0.78 -24.80
C TYR A 94 -12.91 -0.93 -26.30
N GLY A 95 -11.74 -0.50 -26.75
CA GLY A 95 -11.30 -0.56 -28.15
C GLY A 95 -9.87 -0.05 -28.31
N MET A 96 -9.30 -0.16 -29.50
CA MET A 96 -7.90 0.25 -29.77
C MET A 96 -7.76 1.74 -30.11
N GLU A 97 -8.87 2.46 -30.27
CA GLU A 97 -8.93 3.88 -30.62
C GLU A 97 -9.83 4.61 -29.60
N GLU A 98 -9.40 5.77 -29.09
CA GLU A 98 -10.13 6.49 -28.01
C GLU A 98 -11.58 6.85 -28.41
N THR A 99 -11.83 7.04 -29.70
CA THR A 99 -13.14 7.41 -30.26
C THR A 99 -14.00 6.21 -30.68
N GLN A 100 -13.46 4.98 -30.65
CA GLN A 100 -14.16 3.75 -31.06
C GLN A 100 -13.99 2.64 -30.01
N LEU A 101 -14.86 2.67 -29.01
CA LEU A 101 -14.98 1.62 -27.99
C LEU A 101 -16.04 0.59 -28.44
N ASP A 102 -15.66 -0.27 -29.38
CA ASP A 102 -16.56 -1.21 -30.07
C ASP A 102 -16.74 -2.57 -29.37
N GLN A 103 -15.87 -2.91 -28.43
CA GLN A 103 -15.96 -4.11 -27.60
C GLN A 103 -16.59 -3.79 -26.25
N LYS A 104 -17.20 -4.81 -25.63
CA LYS A 104 -17.81 -4.72 -24.31
C LYS A 104 -17.58 -6.00 -23.51
N SER A 105 -17.26 -5.85 -22.23
CA SER A 105 -17.12 -6.95 -21.28
C SER A 105 -18.47 -7.52 -20.84
N ASP A 106 -18.43 -8.70 -20.21
CA ASP A 106 -19.48 -9.12 -19.29
C ASP A 106 -19.65 -8.15 -18.11
N TRP A 107 -20.76 -8.31 -17.39
CA TRP A 107 -21.08 -7.49 -16.23
C TRP A 107 -20.41 -8.05 -14.96
N ALA A 108 -19.55 -7.27 -14.31
CA ALA A 108 -19.11 -7.57 -12.94
C ALA A 108 -20.19 -7.14 -11.94
N GLU A 109 -20.48 -8.01 -10.98
CA GLU A 109 -21.32 -7.67 -9.83
C GLU A 109 -20.58 -6.75 -8.84
N THR A 110 -21.36 -6.04 -8.03
CA THR A 110 -20.88 -5.25 -6.89
C THR A 110 -21.77 -5.51 -5.69
N LYS A 111 -21.19 -5.92 -4.55
CA LYS A 111 -21.90 -6.54 -3.42
C LYS A 111 -21.75 -5.73 -2.14
N ILE A 112 -22.81 -5.65 -1.33
CA ILE A 112 -22.82 -4.75 -0.16
C ILE A 112 -21.93 -5.26 0.99
N GLU A 113 -21.67 -6.56 0.97
CA GLU A 113 -20.71 -7.30 1.77
C GLU A 113 -19.28 -6.78 1.57
N ASP A 114 -18.96 -6.35 0.34
CA ASP A 114 -17.64 -5.94 -0.16
C ASP A 114 -17.61 -4.41 -0.43
N ASP A 115 -18.35 -3.62 0.38
CA ASP A 115 -18.59 -2.17 0.19
C ASP A 115 -19.12 -1.72 -1.19
N ASN A 116 -19.66 -2.65 -1.99
CA ASN A 116 -20.04 -2.49 -3.40
C ASN A 116 -18.86 -2.20 -4.33
N THR A 117 -17.68 -2.75 -4.03
CA THR A 117 -16.59 -2.91 -5.00
C THR A 117 -16.86 -4.08 -5.94
N GLY A 118 -16.06 -4.23 -6.99
CA GLY A 118 -16.12 -5.33 -7.95
C GLY A 118 -15.11 -5.16 -9.08
N VAL A 119 -14.78 -6.25 -9.77
CA VAL A 119 -13.75 -6.29 -10.82
C VAL A 119 -14.29 -6.96 -12.07
N VAL A 120 -14.14 -6.30 -13.21
CA VAL A 120 -14.24 -6.91 -14.55
C VAL A 120 -12.85 -7.42 -14.93
N GLU A 121 -12.71 -8.66 -15.38
CA GLU A 121 -11.52 -9.09 -16.12
C GLU A 121 -11.83 -9.01 -17.62
N LEU A 122 -10.97 -8.33 -18.38
CA LEU A 122 -10.99 -8.36 -19.84
C LEU A 122 -10.06 -9.47 -20.29
N THR A 123 -10.48 -10.30 -21.25
CA THR A 123 -9.71 -11.42 -21.80
C THR A 123 -9.59 -11.28 -23.32
N ASP A 124 -8.83 -12.20 -23.94
CA ASP A 124 -8.71 -12.35 -25.40
C ASP A 124 -8.19 -11.09 -26.13
N LEU A 125 -7.48 -10.23 -25.38
CA LEU A 125 -6.85 -9.02 -25.88
C LEU A 125 -5.60 -9.34 -26.71
N GLN A 126 -5.26 -8.45 -27.65
CA GLN A 126 -4.05 -8.59 -28.45
C GLN A 126 -2.80 -8.20 -27.64
N PRO A 127 -1.69 -8.98 -27.72
CA PRO A 127 -0.43 -8.64 -27.06
C PRO A 127 0.27 -7.39 -27.59
N ALA A 128 0.97 -6.68 -26.69
CA ALA A 128 1.68 -5.42 -26.93
C ALA A 128 0.83 -4.24 -27.47
N THR A 129 -0.50 -4.32 -27.39
CA THR A 129 -1.46 -3.38 -27.98
C THR A 129 -1.99 -2.40 -26.94
N GLU A 130 -2.13 -1.13 -27.33
CA GLU A 130 -2.79 -0.10 -26.51
C GLU A 130 -4.31 -0.16 -26.70
N TYR A 131 -5.03 -0.02 -25.59
CA TYR A 131 -6.48 -0.05 -25.52
C TYR A 131 -6.99 1.14 -24.71
N PHE A 132 -8.07 1.75 -25.18
CA PHE A 132 -8.85 2.75 -24.46
C PHE A 132 -10.09 2.09 -23.87
N TYR A 133 -10.58 2.60 -22.74
CA TYR A 133 -11.75 2.02 -22.07
C TYR A 133 -12.56 3.05 -21.28
N GLN A 134 -13.85 2.75 -21.08
CA GLN A 134 -14.79 3.50 -20.25
C GLN A 134 -15.71 2.53 -19.50
N LEU A 135 -16.21 2.93 -18.32
CA LEU A 135 -17.15 2.11 -17.56
C LEU A 135 -18.60 2.48 -17.92
N VAL A 136 -19.49 1.49 -17.93
CA VAL A 136 -20.93 1.69 -18.19
C VAL A 136 -21.80 1.05 -17.11
N ASP A 137 -22.89 1.74 -16.75
CA ASP A 137 -23.92 1.21 -15.83
C ASP A 137 -25.09 0.53 -16.57
N PRO A 138 -26.00 -0.17 -15.87
CA PRO A 138 -27.14 -0.88 -16.49
C PRO A 138 -28.12 -0.01 -17.26
N ASN A 139 -28.09 1.31 -17.08
CA ASN A 139 -28.93 2.28 -17.80
C ASN A 139 -28.23 2.84 -19.05
N GLY A 140 -27.00 2.39 -19.32
CA GLY A 140 -26.18 2.87 -20.43
C GLY A 140 -25.47 4.20 -20.16
N ALA A 141 -25.47 4.70 -18.92
CA ALA A 141 -24.69 5.89 -18.59
C ALA A 141 -23.19 5.56 -18.57
N VAL A 142 -22.40 6.45 -19.17
CA VAL A 142 -20.95 6.30 -19.36
C VAL A 142 -20.19 7.06 -18.27
N TYR A 143 -19.18 6.42 -17.71
CA TYR A 143 -18.31 6.94 -16.66
C TYR A 143 -16.85 6.94 -17.13
N ARG A 144 -15.98 7.63 -16.38
CA ARG A 144 -14.54 7.71 -16.67
C ARG A 144 -13.92 6.31 -16.78
N GLY A 145 -13.09 6.10 -17.80
CA GLY A 145 -12.03 5.11 -17.79
C GLY A 145 -10.69 5.77 -18.07
N GLY A 146 -9.89 5.17 -18.94
CA GLY A 146 -8.54 5.60 -19.28
C GLY A 146 -8.01 4.82 -20.48
N SER A 147 -6.72 4.49 -20.44
CA SER A 147 -6.06 3.63 -21.42
C SER A 147 -5.11 2.66 -20.72
N PHE A 148 -4.76 1.56 -21.36
CA PHE A 148 -3.76 0.62 -20.87
C PHE A 148 -3.07 -0.05 -22.06
N LYS A 149 -1.98 -0.77 -21.82
CA LYS A 149 -1.29 -1.53 -22.85
C LYS A 149 -0.99 -2.93 -22.35
N THR A 150 -1.36 -3.95 -23.13
CA THR A 150 -1.02 -5.35 -22.83
C THR A 150 0.48 -5.59 -22.91
N LEU A 151 0.97 -6.57 -22.15
CA LEU A 151 2.36 -7.02 -22.27
C LEU A 151 2.58 -7.69 -23.64
N PRO A 152 3.83 -7.76 -24.15
CA PRO A 152 4.15 -8.63 -25.26
C PRO A 152 4.00 -10.11 -24.89
N ASP A 153 3.58 -10.93 -25.84
CA ASP A 153 3.56 -12.40 -25.71
C ASP A 153 4.92 -12.97 -26.13
N PRO A 154 5.62 -13.72 -25.25
CA PRO A 154 6.88 -14.36 -25.60
C PRO A 154 6.80 -15.26 -26.84
N GLU A 155 5.72 -16.03 -27.04
CA GLU A 155 5.63 -16.97 -28.16
C GLU A 155 5.60 -16.25 -29.52
N LEU A 156 5.01 -15.05 -29.57
CA LEU A 156 5.00 -14.18 -30.75
C LEU A 156 6.34 -13.46 -31.00
N LEU A 157 7.28 -13.51 -30.05
CA LEU A 157 8.59 -12.85 -30.10
C LEU A 157 9.77 -13.81 -30.33
N LYS A 158 9.51 -15.11 -30.48
CA LYS A 158 10.57 -16.12 -30.66
C LYS A 158 11.25 -16.01 -32.03
N ASP A 159 12.54 -15.69 -32.00
CA ASP A 159 13.46 -15.80 -33.13
C ASP A 159 14.47 -16.92 -32.80
N PRO A 160 14.49 -18.06 -33.53
CA PRO A 160 15.35 -19.19 -33.20
C PRO A 160 16.86 -18.93 -33.21
N GLU A 161 17.34 -17.87 -33.87
CA GLU A 161 18.77 -17.50 -33.90
C GLU A 161 19.09 -16.35 -32.93
N HIS A 162 18.14 -15.44 -32.69
CA HIS A 162 18.40 -14.17 -32.01
C HIS A 162 17.62 -13.95 -30.71
N ASN A 163 16.46 -14.57 -30.53
CA ASN A 163 15.59 -14.40 -29.36
C ASN A 163 14.78 -15.69 -29.06
N PRO A 164 15.42 -16.84 -28.81
CA PRO A 164 14.72 -18.14 -28.76
C PRO A 164 13.71 -18.24 -27.60
N GLU A 165 13.94 -17.50 -26.51
CA GLU A 165 13.07 -17.45 -25.33
C GLU A 165 11.98 -16.36 -25.42
N GLY A 166 11.84 -15.67 -26.56
CA GLY A 166 10.77 -14.67 -26.75
C GLY A 166 10.89 -13.44 -25.86
N LEU A 167 12.11 -13.06 -25.49
CA LEU A 167 12.33 -12.02 -24.49
C LEU A 167 11.90 -10.62 -24.98
N PHE A 168 11.55 -9.76 -24.02
CA PHE A 168 11.20 -8.36 -24.26
C PHE A 168 11.68 -7.45 -23.12
N ASN A 169 11.80 -6.16 -23.43
CA ASN A 169 12.08 -5.11 -22.46
C ASN A 169 10.77 -4.58 -21.88
N PHE A 170 10.78 -4.28 -20.59
CA PHE A 170 9.65 -3.67 -19.88
C PHE A 170 10.17 -2.75 -18.77
N ARG A 171 9.28 -1.94 -18.21
CA ARG A 171 9.57 -1.00 -17.11
C ARG A 171 8.44 -1.00 -16.10
N PHE A 172 8.79 -0.83 -14.82
CA PHE A 172 7.81 -0.61 -13.77
C PHE A 172 8.23 0.49 -12.81
N GLU A 173 7.25 1.15 -12.20
CA GLU A 173 7.44 2.09 -11.09
C GLU A 173 7.26 1.36 -9.75
N PHE A 174 8.02 1.70 -8.71
CA PHE A 174 7.69 1.28 -7.35
C PHE A 174 8.06 2.32 -6.28
N ALA A 175 7.22 2.42 -5.26
CA ALA A 175 7.39 3.22 -4.04
C ALA A 175 6.35 2.85 -2.95
N CYS A 176 6.50 3.43 -1.76
CA CYS A 176 5.52 3.41 -0.67
C CYS A 176 5.14 4.84 -0.21
N GLY A 177 4.38 4.96 0.88
CA GLY A 177 4.38 6.17 1.71
C GLY A 177 3.53 7.33 1.20
N ASN A 178 2.21 7.11 1.03
CA ASN A 178 1.27 8.04 0.41
C ASN A 178 0.54 9.00 1.39
N ASN A 179 1.10 9.36 2.55
CA ASN A 179 0.36 10.04 3.64
C ASN A 179 -0.33 11.36 3.26
N GLN A 180 -1.66 11.38 3.29
CA GLN A 180 -2.50 12.55 2.98
C GLN A 180 -2.76 13.50 4.17
N ASN A 181 -2.22 13.24 5.36
CA ASN A 181 -2.32 14.16 6.50
C ASN A 181 -1.21 15.23 6.44
N PRO A 182 -1.51 16.55 6.39
CA PRO A 182 -0.49 17.60 6.49
C PRO A 182 0.45 17.50 7.71
N ASP A 183 0.02 16.86 8.81
CA ASP A 183 0.89 16.67 9.99
C ASP A 183 1.95 15.58 9.80
N GLY A 184 1.87 14.77 8.73
CA GLY A 184 2.74 13.62 8.48
C GLY A 184 3.14 13.40 7.02
N GLY A 185 2.77 14.32 6.12
CA GLY A 185 3.09 14.29 4.70
C GLY A 185 2.69 15.57 3.97
N LEU A 186 2.95 15.65 2.67
CA LEU A 186 2.64 16.80 1.78
C LEU A 186 1.12 17.03 1.54
N GLY A 187 0.26 16.46 2.37
CA GLY A 187 -1.19 16.65 2.35
C GLY A 187 -1.93 15.97 1.18
N PRO A 188 -3.25 16.21 1.04
CA PRO A 188 -4.14 15.45 0.17
C PRO A 188 -4.01 15.75 -1.33
N SER A 189 -3.06 16.61 -1.72
CA SER A 189 -2.72 16.90 -3.12
C SER A 189 -1.83 15.85 -3.77
N LEU A 190 -1.08 15.05 -2.99
CA LEU A 190 -0.19 14.00 -3.48
C LEU A 190 0.71 14.41 -4.68
N PRO A 191 1.50 15.51 -4.61
CA PRO A 191 2.20 16.10 -5.76
C PRO A 191 3.11 15.14 -6.54
N THR A 192 3.63 14.08 -5.93
CA THR A 192 4.42 13.06 -6.66
C THR A 192 3.62 12.39 -7.78
N TYR A 193 2.29 12.23 -7.65
CA TYR A 193 1.46 11.74 -8.75
C TYR A 193 1.28 12.76 -9.89
N ASP A 194 1.39 14.07 -9.63
CA ASP A 194 1.44 15.06 -10.72
C ASP A 194 2.74 14.92 -11.53
N THR A 195 3.86 14.63 -10.84
CA THR A 195 5.14 14.30 -11.48
C THR A 195 5.07 12.98 -12.26
N LEU A 196 4.53 11.91 -11.67
CA LEU A 196 4.34 10.62 -12.35
C LEU A 196 3.45 10.75 -13.59
N LEU A 197 2.30 11.43 -13.49
CA LEU A 197 1.40 11.68 -14.62
C LEU A 197 2.06 12.52 -15.73
N LYS A 198 2.90 13.49 -15.37
CA LYS A 198 3.61 14.36 -16.32
C LYS A 198 4.81 13.68 -16.98
N GLN A 199 5.51 12.80 -16.27
CA GLN A 199 6.88 12.38 -16.62
C GLN A 199 7.07 10.86 -16.78
N VAL A 200 6.21 10.01 -16.21
CA VAL A 200 6.37 8.54 -16.17
C VAL A 200 5.21 7.81 -16.86
N LEU A 201 4.01 8.42 -16.90
CA LEU A 201 2.85 7.90 -17.63
C LEU A 201 3.21 7.57 -19.09
N GLY A 202 2.81 6.38 -19.55
CA GLY A 202 3.15 5.86 -20.88
C GLY A 202 4.62 5.41 -21.06
N LYS A 203 5.43 5.42 -19.99
CA LYS A 203 6.84 4.95 -19.99
C LYS A 203 7.09 3.74 -19.08
N VAL A 204 6.07 3.29 -18.36
CA VAL A 204 6.04 2.08 -17.54
C VAL A 204 4.86 1.22 -17.96
N ASP A 205 5.03 -0.10 -17.89
CA ASP A 205 4.02 -1.08 -18.24
C ASP A 205 3.11 -1.41 -17.03
N PHE A 206 3.65 -1.33 -15.80
CA PHE A 206 2.91 -1.46 -14.55
C PHE A 206 3.59 -0.70 -13.38
N ALA A 207 2.96 -0.72 -12.20
CA ALA A 207 3.52 -0.21 -10.94
C ALA A 207 3.41 -1.24 -9.79
N ILE A 208 4.25 -1.09 -8.76
CA ILE A 208 4.20 -1.85 -7.51
C ILE A 208 4.18 -0.86 -6.35
N LEU A 209 3.05 -0.74 -5.64
CA LEU A 209 2.95 0.11 -4.45
C LEU A 209 3.19 -0.76 -3.21
N ASN A 210 4.35 -0.57 -2.58
CA ASN A 210 4.92 -1.52 -1.64
C ASN A 210 4.61 -1.15 -0.18
N GLY A 211 3.34 -1.28 0.20
CA GLY A 211 2.79 -0.79 1.46
C GLY A 211 2.43 0.70 1.41
N ASP A 212 1.71 1.16 2.43
CA ASP A 212 1.37 2.55 2.68
C ASP A 212 0.68 3.24 1.49
N TRP A 213 -0.25 2.49 0.87
CA TRP A 213 -1.17 3.05 -0.12
C TRP A 213 -2.12 4.06 0.55
N LEU A 214 -2.48 3.80 1.82
CA LEU A 214 -3.18 4.75 2.69
C LEU A 214 -2.55 4.91 4.07
N TYR A 215 -3.07 5.88 4.84
CA TYR A 215 -2.79 6.14 6.26
C TYR A 215 -4.12 6.38 6.97
N GLU A 216 -4.20 6.16 8.28
CA GLU A 216 -5.46 6.20 9.03
C GLU A 216 -6.19 7.55 8.92
N LYS A 217 -7.40 7.48 8.38
CA LYS A 217 -8.27 8.62 8.12
C LYS A 217 -9.72 8.18 8.03
N ASP A 218 -10.62 8.94 8.65
CA ASP A 218 -12.05 8.61 8.75
C ASP A 218 -12.29 7.19 9.35
N ARG A 219 -11.37 6.66 10.17
CA ARG A 219 -11.43 5.29 10.72
C ARG A 219 -12.55 5.09 11.76
N ASP A 220 -13.04 6.18 12.35
CA ASP A 220 -14.18 6.25 13.28
C ASP A 220 -15.55 6.19 12.57
N TYR A 221 -15.57 6.04 11.23
CA TYR A 221 -16.78 6.16 10.42
C TYR A 221 -17.78 5.03 10.65
N SER A 222 -18.70 5.25 11.61
CA SER A 222 -19.64 4.23 12.09
C SER A 222 -20.48 3.52 11.01
N PRO A 223 -20.89 2.25 11.25
CA PRO A 223 -21.81 1.49 10.38
C PRO A 223 -23.13 2.22 10.06
N ARG A 224 -23.57 3.15 10.94
CA ARG A 224 -24.75 3.99 10.72
C ARG A 224 -24.55 5.00 9.60
N LEU A 225 -23.37 5.64 9.51
CA LEU A 225 -23.03 6.57 8.43
C LEU A 225 -22.79 5.80 7.13
N TRP A 226 -22.10 4.68 7.20
CA TRP A 226 -21.91 3.76 6.08
C TRP A 226 -23.23 3.30 5.47
N LYS A 227 -24.20 2.82 6.27
CA LYS A 227 -25.56 2.48 5.79
C LYS A 227 -26.31 3.65 5.15
N PHE A 228 -25.98 4.89 5.49
CA PHE A 228 -26.56 6.08 4.84
C PHE A 228 -25.88 6.38 3.48
N GLN A 229 -24.58 6.14 3.39
CA GLN A 229 -23.76 6.27 2.19
C GLN A 229 -24.13 5.22 1.13
N THR A 230 -24.29 3.94 1.53
CA THR A 230 -24.55 2.78 0.66
C THR A 230 -26.04 2.50 0.38
N GLY A 231 -26.94 3.40 0.78
CA GLY A 231 -28.39 3.25 0.57
C GLY A 231 -29.09 2.27 1.53
N MET A 232 -28.37 1.49 2.33
CA MET A 232 -28.89 0.51 3.31
C MET A 232 -29.71 1.07 4.50
N ARG A 233 -30.17 2.33 4.47
CA ARG A 233 -30.69 3.09 5.64
C ARG A 233 -31.58 2.28 6.60
N SER A 234 -32.54 1.52 6.09
CA SER A 234 -33.50 0.71 6.86
C SER A 234 -33.23 -0.80 6.89
N LYS A 235 -32.17 -1.30 6.23
CA LYS A 235 -31.78 -2.73 6.23
C LYS A 235 -31.04 -3.11 7.52
N PRO A 236 -30.97 -4.39 7.92
CA PRO A 236 -29.97 -4.85 8.90
C PRO A 236 -28.54 -4.61 8.40
N LEU A 237 -27.53 -4.81 9.26
CA LEU A 237 -26.14 -4.90 8.81
C LEU A 237 -25.95 -6.23 8.05
N PRO A 238 -25.16 -6.27 6.95
CA PRO A 238 -24.79 -7.52 6.30
C PRO A 238 -23.77 -8.30 7.15
N GLY A 239 -23.56 -9.58 6.83
CA GLY A 239 -22.82 -10.54 7.65
C GLY A 239 -21.51 -9.99 8.22
N LEU A 240 -20.55 -9.65 7.34
CA LEU A 240 -19.23 -9.15 7.73
C LEU A 240 -19.31 -7.92 8.65
N VAL A 241 -20.08 -6.90 8.30
CA VAL A 241 -20.22 -5.66 9.11
C VAL A 241 -21.00 -5.91 10.42
N SER A 242 -21.75 -7.01 10.52
CA SER A 242 -22.37 -7.42 11.79
C SER A 242 -21.40 -8.13 12.75
N ILE A 243 -20.27 -8.63 12.23
CA ILE A 243 -19.20 -9.33 12.96
C ILE A 243 -18.07 -8.35 13.29
N ALA A 244 -17.52 -7.71 12.27
CA ALA A 244 -16.43 -6.73 12.33
C ALA A 244 -16.94 -5.33 11.90
N PRO A 245 -17.74 -4.63 12.72
CA PRO A 245 -18.38 -3.37 12.34
C PRO A 245 -17.38 -2.25 11.98
N THR A 246 -16.17 -2.28 12.55
CA THR A 246 -15.09 -1.31 12.29
C THR A 246 -14.51 -1.38 10.88
N ILE A 247 -14.78 -2.43 10.09
CA ILE A 247 -14.36 -2.53 8.69
C ILE A 247 -14.85 -1.34 7.84
N VAL A 248 -16.01 -0.76 8.18
CA VAL A 248 -16.57 0.38 7.44
C VAL A 248 -15.74 1.67 7.56
N GLY A 249 -14.93 1.77 8.62
CA GLY A 249 -13.92 2.82 8.79
C GLY A 249 -12.74 2.62 7.85
N VAL A 250 -12.27 1.37 7.69
CA VAL A 250 -11.19 1.03 6.75
C VAL A 250 -11.63 1.28 5.30
N TRP A 251 -12.83 0.83 4.91
CA TRP A 251 -13.42 1.15 3.61
C TRP A 251 -13.57 2.67 3.41
N GLN A 252 -13.97 3.42 4.43
CA GLN A 252 -14.05 4.88 4.37
C GLN A 252 -12.67 5.52 4.19
N ASN A 253 -11.62 4.94 4.75
CA ASN A 253 -10.23 5.37 4.53
C ASN A 253 -9.83 5.27 3.06
N TYR A 254 -10.10 4.15 2.39
CA TYR A 254 -9.86 3.99 0.94
C TYR A 254 -10.70 4.98 0.13
N LYS A 255 -11.99 5.14 0.46
CA LYS A 255 -12.88 6.17 -0.14
C LYS A 255 -12.39 7.59 0.09
N ALA A 256 -11.66 7.86 1.17
CA ALA A 256 -11.03 9.15 1.43
C ALA A 256 -9.82 9.37 0.53
N PHE A 257 -8.93 8.38 0.42
CA PHE A 257 -7.71 8.49 -0.38
C PHE A 257 -8.00 8.63 -1.89
N LEU A 258 -8.97 7.86 -2.41
CA LEU A 258 -9.44 7.93 -3.80
C LEU A 258 -10.12 9.28 -4.20
N LYS A 259 -10.19 10.26 -3.30
CA LYS A 259 -10.56 11.66 -3.63
C LYS A 259 -9.40 12.43 -4.27
N ALA A 260 -8.15 12.03 -4.03
CA ALA A 260 -6.96 12.63 -4.64
C ALA A 260 -6.99 12.39 -6.16
N ARG A 261 -7.04 13.48 -6.94
CA ARG A 261 -7.41 13.41 -8.36
C ARG A 261 -6.35 12.74 -9.24
N ASN A 262 -5.08 12.92 -8.88
CA ASN A 262 -3.90 12.45 -9.59
C ASN A 262 -3.58 10.98 -9.27
N LEU A 263 -3.56 10.58 -8.00
CA LEU A 263 -3.59 9.17 -7.58
C LEU A 263 -4.71 8.40 -8.29
N ALA A 264 -5.94 8.92 -8.20
CA ALA A 264 -7.10 8.35 -8.87
C ALA A 264 -7.13 8.63 -10.39
N GLN A 265 -6.08 9.18 -11.00
CA GLN A 265 -5.89 9.23 -12.46
C GLN A 265 -4.77 8.26 -12.87
N TRP A 266 -3.67 8.19 -12.14
CA TRP A 266 -2.58 7.22 -12.32
C TRP A 266 -3.10 5.79 -12.42
N HIS A 267 -3.88 5.34 -11.42
CA HIS A 267 -4.47 3.99 -11.43
C HIS A 267 -5.55 3.74 -12.52
N ARG A 268 -6.00 4.76 -13.28
CA ARG A 268 -6.81 4.55 -14.51
C ARG A 268 -5.97 4.28 -15.76
N HIS A 269 -4.65 4.46 -15.68
CA HIS A 269 -3.76 4.27 -16.83
C HIS A 269 -2.57 3.33 -16.57
N VAL A 270 -2.18 3.14 -15.31
CA VAL A 270 -1.06 2.28 -14.91
C VAL A 270 -1.60 1.08 -14.12
N PRO A 271 -1.57 -0.13 -14.68
CA PRO A 271 -1.88 -1.36 -13.96
C PRO A 271 -0.95 -1.49 -12.74
N SER A 272 -1.53 -1.74 -11.57
CA SER A 272 -0.82 -1.62 -10.29
C SER A 272 -0.98 -2.89 -9.45
N TYR A 273 0.12 -3.38 -8.89
CA TYR A 273 0.17 -4.40 -7.85
C TYR A 273 0.47 -3.73 -6.50
N TYR A 274 0.10 -4.39 -5.40
CA TYR A 274 0.16 -3.78 -4.07
C TYR A 274 0.69 -4.77 -3.05
N THR A 275 1.41 -4.33 -2.03
CA THR A 275 1.41 -5.02 -0.72
C THR A 275 0.55 -4.20 0.24
N PHE A 276 -0.02 -4.84 1.25
CA PHE A 276 -0.44 -4.13 2.45
C PHE A 276 0.76 -4.04 3.38
N ASP A 277 0.84 -2.96 4.15
CA ASP A 277 1.69 -2.95 5.33
C ASP A 277 0.90 -2.64 6.61
N ASP A 278 1.49 -1.95 7.57
CA ASP A 278 0.83 -1.62 8.82
C ASP A 278 -0.32 -0.62 8.61
N HIS A 279 -0.12 0.48 7.88
CA HIS A 279 -1.15 1.52 7.74
C HIS A 279 -2.43 1.09 7.00
N GLU A 280 -2.36 0.06 6.13
CA GLU A 280 -3.54 -0.61 5.60
C GLU A 280 -4.37 -1.29 6.72
N ILE A 281 -3.68 -1.87 7.71
CA ILE A 281 -4.24 -2.50 8.91
C ILE A 281 -4.42 -1.44 10.01
N LEU A 282 -3.39 -1.22 10.85
CA LEU A 282 -3.16 -0.13 11.79
C LEU A 282 -1.65 0.05 11.96
N ASN A 283 -1.19 1.30 12.03
CA ASN A 283 0.20 1.73 12.26
C ASN A 283 0.91 0.92 13.36
N ASP A 284 2.17 0.53 13.14
CA ASP A 284 3.02 -0.29 14.02
C ASP A 284 2.34 -1.60 14.46
N VAL A 285 1.77 -2.36 13.52
CA VAL A 285 1.21 -3.71 13.81
C VAL A 285 2.27 -4.82 13.68
N PHE A 286 2.50 -5.52 14.78
CA PHE A 286 3.42 -6.65 14.92
C PHE A 286 2.81 -7.73 15.85
N GLY A 287 3.49 -8.88 16.01
CA GLY A 287 3.02 -9.97 16.88
C GLY A 287 1.76 -10.69 16.41
N THR A 288 1.34 -10.48 15.16
CA THR A 288 0.12 -11.05 14.57
C THR A 288 0.19 -12.57 14.38
N GLY A 289 1.40 -13.12 14.27
CA GLY A 289 1.69 -14.56 14.21
C GLY A 289 1.62 -15.24 15.59
N THR A 290 2.12 -14.57 16.64
CA THR A 290 2.39 -15.19 17.94
C THR A 290 1.12 -15.41 18.78
N ALA A 291 0.73 -16.67 18.97
CA ALA A 291 -0.39 -17.04 19.82
C ALA A 291 -0.19 -16.58 21.28
N GLY A 292 -1.24 -15.99 21.85
CA GLY A 292 -1.24 -15.39 23.19
C GLY A 292 -0.90 -13.90 23.23
N TYR A 293 -0.49 -13.28 22.11
CA TYR A 293 -0.27 -11.83 22.05
C TYR A 293 -1.57 -11.02 22.04
N ARG A 294 -2.02 -10.60 23.24
CA ARG A 294 -3.18 -9.72 23.42
C ARG A 294 -2.83 -8.26 23.11
N ASN A 295 -3.05 -7.84 21.86
CA ASN A 295 -2.92 -6.46 21.43
C ASN A 295 -4.03 -6.08 20.43
N ARG A 296 -4.64 -4.90 20.60
CA ARG A 296 -5.70 -4.34 19.74
C ARG A 296 -5.33 -4.28 18.26
N ARG A 297 -4.12 -3.82 17.93
CA ARG A 297 -3.62 -3.68 16.56
C ARG A 297 -3.42 -5.05 15.93
N ALA A 298 -2.81 -5.98 16.67
CA ALA A 298 -2.57 -7.35 16.20
C ALA A 298 -3.89 -8.03 15.79
N VAL A 299 -4.91 -8.01 16.66
CA VAL A 299 -6.22 -8.64 16.37
C VAL A 299 -7.12 -7.83 15.42
N PHE A 300 -6.63 -6.71 14.89
CA PHE A 300 -7.29 -5.96 13.81
C PHE A 300 -6.84 -6.42 12.40
N ARG A 301 -5.75 -7.21 12.29
CA ARG A 301 -5.15 -7.68 11.03
C ARG A 301 -6.19 -8.07 9.98
N ASP A 302 -7.01 -9.05 10.30
CA ASP A 302 -7.95 -9.65 9.35
C ASP A 302 -9.03 -8.67 8.87
N ILE A 303 -9.40 -7.70 9.71
CA ILE A 303 -10.36 -6.63 9.36
C ILE A 303 -9.73 -5.67 8.34
N GLY A 304 -8.45 -5.32 8.54
CA GLY A 304 -7.66 -4.52 7.59
C GLY A 304 -7.43 -5.25 6.26
N ILE A 305 -6.97 -6.51 6.30
CA ILE A 305 -6.69 -7.32 5.12
C ILE A 305 -7.96 -7.60 4.30
N ALA A 306 -9.12 -7.83 4.94
CA ALA A 306 -10.39 -7.96 4.23
C ALA A 306 -10.71 -6.70 3.40
N ALA A 307 -10.70 -5.52 4.03
CA ALA A 307 -10.91 -4.25 3.35
C ALA A 307 -9.84 -3.94 2.28
N TRP A 308 -8.61 -4.41 2.46
CA TRP A 308 -7.56 -4.32 1.44
C TRP A 308 -7.86 -5.20 0.22
N TYR A 309 -8.38 -6.41 0.38
CA TYR A 309 -8.80 -7.24 -0.77
C TYR A 309 -9.91 -6.59 -1.58
N ASP A 310 -10.88 -5.94 -0.91
CA ASP A 310 -11.99 -5.25 -1.57
C ASP A 310 -11.53 -4.10 -2.48
N TYR A 311 -10.39 -3.46 -2.17
CA TYR A 311 -9.90 -2.26 -2.87
C TYR A 311 -8.66 -2.49 -3.74
N LEU A 312 -7.69 -3.28 -3.28
CA LEU A 312 -6.35 -3.40 -3.89
C LEU A 312 -5.94 -4.87 -4.14
N GLY A 313 -6.12 -5.74 -3.15
CA GLY A 313 -5.57 -7.11 -3.13
C GLY A 313 -6.11 -8.07 -4.21
N TRP A 314 -7.22 -7.71 -4.85
CA TRP A 314 -7.73 -8.39 -6.05
C TRP A 314 -6.74 -8.38 -7.24
N SER A 315 -5.81 -7.42 -7.29
CA SER A 315 -4.82 -7.28 -8.37
C SER A 315 -3.67 -8.30 -8.27
N ASN A 316 -3.40 -8.81 -7.07
CA ASN A 316 -2.18 -9.56 -6.77
C ASN A 316 -2.20 -11.01 -7.28
N PRO A 317 -1.00 -11.60 -7.51
CA PRO A 317 -0.86 -13.05 -7.55
C PRO A 317 -1.23 -13.64 -6.19
N GLN A 318 -1.80 -14.86 -6.16
CA GLN A 318 -2.22 -15.53 -4.94
C GLN A 318 -1.90 -17.02 -5.05
N GLU A 319 -1.05 -17.55 -4.17
CA GLU A 319 -0.82 -19.00 -4.03
C GLU A 319 -2.09 -19.70 -3.51
N PHE A 320 -2.85 -19.01 -2.64
CA PHE A 320 -4.07 -19.52 -2.02
C PHE A 320 -5.21 -18.52 -2.15
N THR A 321 -6.37 -19.00 -2.62
CA THR A 321 -7.60 -18.22 -2.81
C THR A 321 -8.63 -18.40 -1.69
N GLN A 322 -8.27 -19.06 -0.59
CA GLN A 322 -9.15 -19.22 0.57
C GLN A 322 -9.42 -17.84 1.20
N PRO A 323 -10.70 -17.44 1.40
CA PRO A 323 -11.02 -16.18 2.05
C PRO A 323 -10.74 -16.25 3.56
N ILE A 324 -10.70 -15.08 4.20
CA ILE A 324 -10.78 -14.98 5.66
C ILE A 324 -12.16 -15.48 6.09
N HIS A 325 -12.21 -16.40 7.06
CA HIS A 325 -13.48 -16.78 7.70
C HIS A 325 -13.75 -15.81 8.85
N PHE A 326 -15.01 -15.36 8.98
CA PHE A 326 -15.47 -14.47 10.05
C PHE A 326 -16.65 -15.11 10.76
N GLY A 327 -16.67 -15.10 12.09
CA GLY A 327 -17.71 -15.74 12.89
C GLY A 327 -17.95 -15.09 14.25
N LYS A 328 -18.85 -15.69 15.04
CA LYS A 328 -19.12 -15.30 16.44
C LYS A 328 -19.21 -16.55 17.29
N GLY A 329 -18.18 -16.76 18.09
CA GLY A 329 -18.02 -17.98 18.86
C GLY A 329 -18.29 -17.78 20.35
N GLU A 330 -18.77 -18.86 20.97
CA GLU A 330 -18.90 -19.03 22.40
C GLU A 330 -17.56 -19.49 22.99
N PHE A 331 -17.14 -18.79 24.04
CA PHE A 331 -15.92 -19.02 24.81
C PHE A 331 -16.26 -19.36 26.25
N LYS A 332 -15.39 -20.15 26.89
CA LYS A 332 -15.52 -20.55 28.30
C LYS A 332 -14.17 -20.43 29.00
N GLU A 333 -14.12 -19.81 30.17
CA GLU A 333 -12.90 -19.60 30.94
C GLU A 333 -12.11 -20.92 31.15
N GLY A 334 -10.83 -20.91 30.78
CA GLY A 334 -9.93 -22.08 30.91
C GLY A 334 -10.22 -23.22 29.92
N SER A 335 -11.16 -23.06 28.99
CA SER A 335 -11.42 -23.97 27.87
C SER A 335 -10.39 -23.78 26.76
N ASP A 336 -9.97 -24.87 26.13
CA ASP A 336 -9.24 -24.90 24.86
C ASP A 336 -10.16 -25.12 23.66
N ILE A 337 -11.49 -24.99 23.82
CA ILE A 337 -12.48 -25.20 22.76
C ILE A 337 -13.27 -23.92 22.51
N LEU A 338 -13.26 -23.47 21.25
CA LEU A 338 -14.17 -22.48 20.68
C LEU A 338 -15.37 -23.21 20.05
N THR A 339 -16.59 -22.70 20.25
CA THR A 339 -17.80 -23.23 19.61
C THR A 339 -18.50 -22.13 18.81
N ASP A 340 -18.81 -22.35 17.53
CA ASP A 340 -19.60 -21.44 16.68
C ASP A 340 -20.71 -22.26 15.97
N PRO A 341 -21.98 -22.13 16.40
CA PRO A 341 -23.10 -22.87 15.82
C PRO A 341 -23.42 -22.54 14.35
N GLU A 342 -22.97 -21.40 13.83
CA GLU A 342 -23.25 -20.95 12.46
C GLU A 342 -22.08 -21.23 11.51
N ALA A 343 -20.88 -21.48 12.04
CA ALA A 343 -19.72 -21.88 11.26
C ALA A 343 -19.81 -23.32 10.71
N ASP A 344 -19.00 -23.60 9.68
CA ASP A 344 -18.61 -24.97 9.32
C ASP A 344 -17.10 -25.02 9.09
N PHE A 345 -16.36 -25.23 10.19
CA PHE A 345 -14.91 -25.31 10.20
C PHE A 345 -14.36 -26.47 9.32
N THR A 346 -15.16 -27.49 9.00
CA THR A 346 -14.70 -28.58 8.10
C THR A 346 -14.49 -28.12 6.65
N LYS A 347 -14.99 -26.92 6.29
CA LYS A 347 -14.71 -26.28 5.00
C LYS A 347 -13.38 -25.51 4.95
N ILE A 348 -12.70 -25.31 6.08
CA ILE A 348 -11.46 -24.52 6.16
C ILE A 348 -10.25 -25.45 5.98
N ASP A 349 -9.44 -25.20 4.94
CA ASP A 349 -8.14 -25.85 4.83
C ASP A 349 -7.12 -25.06 5.68
N LEU A 350 -6.74 -25.63 6.83
CA LEU A 350 -5.77 -25.02 7.75
C LEU A 350 -4.39 -24.80 7.12
N LYS A 351 -4.05 -25.49 6.01
CA LYS A 351 -2.79 -25.24 5.28
C LYS A 351 -2.84 -23.94 4.46
N LYS A 352 -4.04 -23.43 4.17
CA LYS A 352 -4.28 -22.17 3.45
C LYS A 352 -4.71 -21.02 4.38
N ALA A 353 -5.13 -21.35 5.59
CA ALA A 353 -5.45 -20.40 6.65
C ALA A 353 -4.18 -19.82 7.31
N ALA A 354 -4.37 -18.68 7.97
CA ALA A 354 -3.50 -18.21 9.04
C ALA A 354 -4.10 -18.58 10.41
N ASN A 355 -3.56 -18.00 11.48
CA ASN A 355 -4.07 -18.19 12.84
C ASN A 355 -5.43 -17.48 13.08
N LEU A 356 -6.05 -17.76 14.21
CA LEU A 356 -7.35 -17.21 14.63
C LEU A 356 -7.14 -15.94 15.46
N HIS A 357 -7.85 -14.87 15.12
CA HIS A 357 -7.86 -13.62 15.88
C HIS A 357 -9.24 -13.39 16.49
N VAL A 358 -9.32 -13.25 17.82
CA VAL A 358 -10.54 -12.76 18.48
C VAL A 358 -10.47 -11.24 18.56
N HIS A 359 -11.49 -10.57 18.03
CA HIS A 359 -11.44 -9.12 17.80
C HIS A 359 -11.56 -8.32 19.09
N TRP A 360 -10.96 -7.13 19.11
CA TRP A 360 -11.00 -6.22 20.26
C TRP A 360 -12.42 -5.76 20.65
N GLY A 361 -13.36 -5.77 19.70
CA GLY A 361 -14.80 -5.63 19.95
C GLY A 361 -15.33 -4.20 20.17
N THR A 362 -14.47 -3.18 20.31
CA THR A 362 -14.89 -1.78 20.50
C THR A 362 -15.19 -1.05 19.18
N ASP A 363 -16.08 -0.05 19.23
CA ASP A 363 -16.43 0.80 18.06
C ASP A 363 -15.23 1.60 17.51
N ASP A 364 -14.21 1.85 18.35
CA ASP A 364 -12.98 2.58 18.03
C ASP A 364 -11.78 1.65 17.74
N ALA A 365 -11.96 0.33 17.73
CA ALA A 365 -10.85 -0.63 17.59
C ALA A 365 -9.97 -0.42 16.35
N GLY A 366 -10.52 0.19 15.28
CA GLY A 366 -9.82 0.51 14.03
C GLY A 366 -9.30 1.95 13.90
N VAL A 367 -9.42 2.79 14.94
CA VAL A 367 -8.83 4.14 14.99
C VAL A 367 -7.34 4.03 15.31
N LYS A 368 -6.46 4.87 14.75
CA LYS A 368 -5.00 4.75 14.97
C LYS A 368 -4.66 4.75 16.47
N ASP A 369 -5.00 5.83 17.17
CA ASP A 369 -4.61 6.06 18.56
C ASP A 369 -5.86 6.37 19.40
N ILE A 370 -6.02 5.66 20.52
CA ILE A 370 -7.19 5.73 21.41
C ILE A 370 -6.76 5.86 22.89
N PRO A 371 -7.60 6.43 23.79
CA PRO A 371 -7.20 6.73 25.17
C PRO A 371 -6.84 5.52 26.05
N THR A 372 -7.26 4.31 25.66
CA THR A 372 -6.93 3.05 26.37
C THR A 372 -5.69 2.34 25.79
N GLY A 373 -5.05 2.93 24.77
CA GLY A 373 -3.96 2.28 24.04
C GLY A 373 -4.38 0.95 23.42
N ASP A 374 -3.44 0.01 23.41
CA ASP A 374 -3.56 -1.26 22.67
C ASP A 374 -3.67 -2.50 23.56
N THR A 375 -3.63 -2.32 24.88
CA THR A 375 -3.56 -3.39 25.89
C THR A 375 -4.69 -3.35 26.92
N GLU A 376 -5.28 -2.18 27.22
CA GLU A 376 -6.36 -2.02 28.20
C GLU A 376 -7.76 -1.95 27.55
N GLY A 377 -8.76 -2.56 28.20
CA GLY A 377 -10.11 -2.66 27.65
C GLY A 377 -10.24 -3.75 26.57
N GLY A 378 -11.24 -3.60 25.70
CA GLY A 378 -11.61 -4.61 24.69
C GLY A 378 -12.29 -5.86 25.26
N ASP A 379 -12.60 -6.82 24.39
CA ASP A 379 -13.13 -8.13 24.80
C ASP A 379 -12.07 -8.91 25.62
N PRO A 380 -12.41 -9.53 26.77
CA PRO A 380 -11.44 -10.29 27.57
C PRO A 380 -10.75 -11.43 26.81
N ASN A 381 -11.44 -12.04 25.84
CA ASN A 381 -10.89 -13.09 24.97
C ASN A 381 -10.17 -12.54 23.73
N ALA A 382 -10.12 -11.21 23.51
CA ALA A 382 -9.39 -10.63 22.38
C ALA A 382 -7.91 -11.02 22.44
N ASN A 383 -7.47 -11.86 21.51
CA ASN A 383 -6.11 -12.41 21.46
C ASN A 383 -5.83 -13.05 20.07
N VAL A 384 -4.56 -13.30 19.80
CA VAL A 384 -4.08 -14.21 18.74
C VAL A 384 -4.12 -15.65 19.27
N TYR A 385 -4.65 -16.58 18.47
CA TYR A 385 -4.80 -17.99 18.82
C TYR A 385 -4.36 -18.93 17.68
N ASP A 386 -3.59 -19.96 18.01
CA ASP A 386 -3.39 -21.11 17.13
C ASP A 386 -4.67 -21.94 17.03
N ILE A 387 -4.92 -22.50 15.85
CA ILE A 387 -5.94 -23.54 15.63
C ILE A 387 -5.23 -24.89 15.73
N VAL A 388 -5.39 -25.57 16.87
CA VAL A 388 -4.71 -26.84 17.16
C VAL A 388 -5.37 -28.01 16.44
N GLU A 389 -6.71 -27.99 16.33
CA GLU A 389 -7.51 -29.11 15.81
C GLU A 389 -8.89 -28.62 15.36
N ILE A 390 -9.39 -29.07 14.19
CA ILE A 390 -10.83 -28.96 13.86
C ILE A 390 -11.50 -30.21 14.44
N LEU A 391 -12.41 -30.00 15.40
CA LEU A 391 -13.07 -31.08 16.14
C LEU A 391 -14.30 -31.59 15.39
N ASP A 392 -15.08 -30.65 14.83
CA ASP A 392 -16.22 -30.87 13.95
C ASP A 392 -16.58 -29.54 13.24
N ALA A 393 -17.74 -29.49 12.56
CA ALA A 393 -18.21 -28.29 11.86
C ALA A 393 -18.34 -27.05 12.77
N HIS A 394 -18.69 -27.23 14.04
CA HIS A 394 -19.05 -26.14 14.94
C HIS A 394 -18.01 -25.91 16.03
N ARG A 395 -16.91 -26.69 16.08
CA ARG A 395 -15.91 -26.62 17.15
C ARG A 395 -14.48 -26.75 16.65
N VAL A 396 -13.61 -25.88 17.16
CA VAL A 396 -12.15 -25.96 17.00
C VAL A 396 -11.46 -25.92 18.36
N ARG A 397 -10.30 -26.59 18.46
CA ARG A 397 -9.39 -26.48 19.58
C ARG A 397 -8.44 -25.31 19.34
N ILE A 398 -8.29 -24.44 20.34
CA ILE A 398 -7.49 -23.22 20.30
C ILE A 398 -6.36 -23.24 21.34
N SER A 399 -5.27 -22.53 21.05
CA SER A 399 -4.20 -22.23 22.00
C SER A 399 -3.82 -20.74 21.91
N PRO A 400 -3.71 -19.97 23.00
CA PRO A 400 -3.93 -20.38 24.39
C PRO A 400 -5.40 -20.69 24.69
N LYS A 401 -5.70 -20.99 25.96
CA LYS A 401 -7.06 -21.16 26.45
C LYS A 401 -7.81 -19.82 26.50
N ALA A 402 -9.13 -19.88 26.40
CA ALA A 402 -10.01 -18.73 26.56
C ALA A 402 -9.89 -18.13 27.98
N ALA A 403 -9.88 -16.80 28.05
CA ALA A 403 -9.63 -16.02 29.26
C ALA A 403 -10.90 -15.69 30.06
N ALA A 404 -12.09 -15.79 29.44
CA ALA A 404 -13.37 -15.57 30.12
C ALA A 404 -14.53 -16.32 29.43
N ASP A 405 -15.60 -16.56 30.18
CA ASP A 405 -16.91 -16.95 29.62
C ASP A 405 -17.50 -15.79 28.78
N GLY A 406 -18.00 -16.08 27.58
CA GLY A 406 -18.66 -15.06 26.74
C GLY A 406 -18.92 -15.46 25.29
N THR A 407 -19.30 -14.47 24.48
CA THR A 407 -19.45 -14.62 23.01
C THR A 407 -18.72 -13.47 22.33
N ALA A 408 -17.74 -13.76 21.49
CA ALA A 408 -16.90 -12.74 20.84
C ALA A 408 -16.87 -12.92 19.31
N SER A 409 -16.70 -11.81 18.58
CA SER A 409 -16.38 -11.84 17.15
C SER A 409 -14.94 -12.34 16.96
N TYR A 410 -14.74 -13.20 15.96
CA TYR A 410 -13.42 -13.67 15.59
C TYR A 410 -13.28 -13.80 14.08
N SER A 411 -12.04 -13.96 13.63
CA SER A 411 -11.69 -14.34 12.27
C SER A 411 -10.64 -15.44 12.27
N ILE A 412 -10.63 -16.24 11.21
CA ILE A 412 -9.53 -17.14 10.87
C ILE A 412 -8.90 -16.55 9.61
N GLY A 413 -7.67 -16.05 9.74
CA GLY A 413 -6.99 -15.31 8.69
C GLY A 413 -6.68 -16.17 7.46
N ARG A 414 -6.18 -15.52 6.41
CA ARG A 414 -5.74 -16.16 5.17
C ARG A 414 -4.27 -15.89 4.91
N ARG A 415 -3.67 -16.69 4.02
CA ARG A 415 -2.35 -16.41 3.45
C ARG A 415 -2.50 -15.51 2.21
N SER A 416 -1.58 -14.55 2.06
CA SER A 416 -1.70 -13.44 1.10
C SER A 416 -0.46 -13.20 0.23
N TYR A 417 0.37 -14.23 0.05
CA TYR A 417 1.53 -14.24 -0.84
C TYR A 417 1.25 -14.93 -2.19
N GLY A 418 2.14 -14.70 -3.16
CA GLY A 418 2.07 -15.31 -4.50
C GLY A 418 3.18 -14.80 -5.42
N SER A 419 3.27 -15.35 -6.65
CA SER A 419 4.25 -14.88 -7.64
C SER A 419 3.67 -14.75 -9.05
N PHE A 420 4.31 -13.92 -9.89
CA PHE A 420 4.08 -13.87 -11.34
C PHE A 420 5.39 -13.66 -12.11
N ARG A 421 5.35 -13.80 -13.44
CA ARG A 421 6.51 -13.64 -14.32
C ARG A 421 6.26 -12.60 -15.40
N VAL A 422 7.28 -11.81 -15.72
CA VAL A 422 7.30 -10.93 -16.90
C VAL A 422 8.60 -11.19 -17.66
N SER A 423 8.50 -11.69 -18.90
CA SER A 423 9.64 -12.14 -19.69
C SER A 423 10.53 -13.15 -18.92
N ASN A 424 11.78 -12.80 -18.58
CA ASN A 424 12.72 -13.60 -17.79
C ASN A 424 12.82 -13.19 -16.31
N CYS A 425 11.90 -12.35 -15.81
CA CYS A 425 11.90 -11.84 -14.44
C CYS A 425 10.75 -12.47 -13.63
N GLN A 426 11.05 -13.03 -12.45
CA GLN A 426 10.04 -13.55 -11.52
C GLN A 426 9.83 -12.58 -10.36
N PHE A 427 8.58 -12.25 -10.06
CA PHE A 427 8.16 -11.36 -8.96
C PHE A 427 7.46 -12.17 -7.88
N TYR A 428 7.96 -12.10 -6.65
CA TYR A 428 7.43 -12.79 -5.47
C TYR A 428 6.90 -11.73 -4.49
N PHE A 429 5.59 -11.73 -4.25
CA PHE A 429 4.96 -10.85 -3.27
C PHE A 429 4.90 -11.59 -1.95
N VAL A 430 5.59 -11.06 -0.92
CA VAL A 430 5.58 -11.63 0.42
C VAL A 430 4.71 -10.81 1.37
N ASP A 431 4.03 -11.52 2.26
CA ASP A 431 3.25 -10.97 3.36
C ASP A 431 4.14 -10.94 4.62
N THR A 432 4.41 -9.74 5.14
CA THR A 432 5.24 -9.52 6.34
C THR A 432 4.41 -9.10 7.55
N ARG A 433 3.07 -9.21 7.50
CA ARG A 433 2.16 -8.73 8.56
C ARG A 433 1.15 -9.78 9.03
N THR A 434 1.02 -10.92 8.36
CA THR A 434 0.11 -11.99 8.81
C THR A 434 0.72 -12.96 9.80
N HIS A 435 1.96 -13.39 9.54
CA HIS A 435 2.65 -14.42 10.31
C HIS A 435 3.87 -13.88 11.09
N ARG A 436 4.06 -12.56 11.13
CA ARG A 436 5.14 -11.90 11.87
C ARG A 436 5.00 -12.18 13.37
N ASP A 437 6.04 -12.73 13.98
CA ASP A 437 6.08 -12.94 15.42
C ASP A 437 6.23 -11.63 16.22
N LEU A 438 6.02 -11.73 17.54
CA LEU A 438 6.41 -10.71 18.49
C LEU A 438 7.93 -10.81 18.67
N HIS A 439 8.66 -9.97 17.95
CA HIS A 439 10.12 -9.93 17.96
C HIS A 439 10.70 -9.59 19.33
N ASN A 440 11.96 -9.98 19.54
CA ASN A 440 12.71 -9.71 20.75
C ASN A 440 13.98 -8.92 20.43
N LEU A 441 13.96 -7.60 20.62
CA LEU A 441 15.11 -6.74 20.31
C LEU A 441 16.35 -7.00 21.19
N SER A 442 16.23 -7.78 22.28
CA SER A 442 17.37 -8.26 23.06
C SER A 442 18.03 -9.54 22.50
N LYS A 443 17.38 -10.21 21.54
CA LYS A 443 17.83 -11.41 20.82
C LYS A 443 17.25 -11.48 19.39
N PRO A 444 17.48 -10.51 18.51
CA PRO A 444 16.95 -10.55 17.15
C PRO A 444 17.55 -11.69 16.29
N GLU A 445 18.58 -12.40 16.79
CA GLU A 445 19.16 -13.62 16.21
C GLU A 445 18.51 -14.94 16.65
N ASP A 446 17.45 -14.91 17.47
CA ASP A 446 16.75 -16.11 17.96
C ASP A 446 16.11 -16.89 16.77
N PRO A 447 16.42 -18.19 16.57
CA PRO A 447 15.94 -18.96 15.43
C PRO A 447 14.44 -19.27 15.46
N ASP A 448 13.79 -19.12 16.62
CA ASP A 448 12.36 -19.37 16.80
C ASP A 448 11.49 -18.14 16.43
N LEU A 449 12.08 -17.03 15.93
CA LEU A 449 11.38 -15.83 15.45
C LEU A 449 11.30 -15.78 13.91
N SER A 450 10.11 -15.54 13.36
CA SER A 450 9.90 -15.39 11.91
C SER A 450 9.13 -14.12 11.53
N MET A 451 9.48 -13.55 10.37
CA MET A 451 8.78 -12.43 9.73
C MET A 451 7.65 -12.94 8.82
N LEU A 452 7.84 -14.09 8.16
CA LEU A 452 6.91 -14.64 7.16
C LEU A 452 6.11 -15.87 7.65
N GLY A 453 6.53 -16.50 8.74
CA GLY A 453 6.13 -17.85 9.13
C GLY A 453 6.73 -18.95 8.24
N ASP A 454 7.02 -20.11 8.84
CA ASP A 454 7.70 -21.24 8.19
C ASP A 454 7.19 -21.56 6.78
N GLN A 455 5.87 -21.70 6.60
CA GLN A 455 5.31 -22.22 5.35
C GLN A 455 5.44 -21.22 4.18
N GLN A 456 5.58 -19.93 4.48
CA GLN A 456 5.83 -18.89 3.49
C GLN A 456 7.32 -18.76 3.19
N THR A 457 8.19 -18.88 4.20
CA THR A 457 9.64 -18.97 4.01
C THR A 457 10.03 -20.22 3.22
N GLU A 458 9.45 -21.38 3.50
CA GLU A 458 9.60 -22.59 2.69
C GLU A 458 9.12 -22.40 1.25
N TRP A 459 7.93 -21.81 1.06
CA TRP A 459 7.40 -21.49 -0.27
C TRP A 459 8.34 -20.57 -1.06
N LEU A 460 8.85 -19.50 -0.44
CA LEU A 460 9.72 -18.52 -1.09
C LEU A 460 11.07 -19.14 -1.48
N LEU A 461 11.70 -19.84 -0.53
CA LEU A 461 12.98 -20.54 -0.75
C LEU A 461 12.87 -21.59 -1.85
N LYS A 462 11.77 -22.35 -1.88
CA LYS A 462 11.47 -23.32 -2.94
C LYS A 462 11.24 -22.62 -4.29
N SER A 463 10.37 -21.61 -4.32
CA SER A 463 9.95 -20.94 -5.57
C SER A 463 11.04 -20.07 -6.21
N ILE A 464 12.04 -19.65 -5.44
CA ILE A 464 13.28 -19.03 -5.95
C ILE A 464 14.23 -20.10 -6.51
N LYS A 465 14.43 -21.21 -5.78
CA LYS A 465 15.32 -22.32 -6.19
C LYS A 465 14.83 -23.10 -7.42
N GLU A 466 13.52 -23.21 -7.62
CA GLU A 466 12.92 -23.92 -8.76
C GLU A 466 12.71 -23.02 -10.01
N SER A 467 12.96 -21.71 -9.90
CA SER A 467 12.78 -20.77 -11.01
C SER A 467 14.03 -20.67 -11.90
N ASP A 468 13.80 -20.62 -13.20
CA ASP A 468 14.80 -20.42 -14.26
C ASP A 468 15.01 -18.93 -14.63
N ALA A 469 14.41 -18.01 -13.86
CA ALA A 469 14.44 -16.59 -14.15
C ALA A 469 15.87 -16.02 -14.16
N ALA A 470 16.12 -15.05 -15.05
CA ALA A 470 17.39 -14.32 -15.09
C ALA A 470 17.53 -13.36 -13.90
N PHE A 471 16.39 -12.92 -13.33
CA PHE A 471 16.28 -11.97 -12.24
C PHE A 471 15.09 -12.31 -11.33
N HIS A 472 15.28 -12.20 -10.02
CA HIS A 472 14.23 -12.43 -9.02
C HIS A 472 13.95 -11.13 -8.26
N PHE A 473 12.69 -10.76 -8.11
CA PHE A 473 12.24 -9.58 -7.38
C PHE A 473 11.37 -10.02 -6.19
N VAL A 474 11.83 -9.81 -4.97
CA VAL A 474 11.08 -10.09 -3.73
C VAL A 474 10.48 -8.79 -3.23
N VAL A 475 9.15 -8.66 -3.28
CA VAL A 475 8.41 -7.46 -2.86
C VAL A 475 8.01 -7.63 -1.41
N SER A 476 8.71 -6.91 -0.52
CA SER A 476 8.55 -6.90 0.94
C SER A 476 8.27 -5.48 1.38
N SER A 477 7.19 -5.22 2.11
CA SER A 477 6.84 -3.85 2.52
C SER A 477 7.90 -3.21 3.43
N VAL A 478 8.40 -3.94 4.43
CA VAL A 478 9.41 -3.45 5.40
C VAL A 478 10.86 -3.68 4.94
N ASN A 479 11.76 -2.85 5.47
CA ASN A 479 13.18 -2.77 5.08
C ASN A 479 14.02 -3.95 5.56
N PHE A 480 15.07 -4.30 4.80
CA PHE A 480 15.78 -5.56 4.92
C PHE A 480 17.10 -5.42 5.70
N MET A 481 17.98 -4.50 5.28
CA MET A 481 19.29 -4.28 5.92
C MET A 481 19.34 -3.05 6.83
N VAL A 482 18.43 -2.10 6.65
CA VAL A 482 18.32 -0.88 7.47
C VAL A 482 17.19 -1.06 8.49
N PRO A 483 17.42 -0.75 9.79
CA PRO A 483 16.40 -0.87 10.83
C PRO A 483 15.42 0.31 10.84
N HIS A 484 14.24 0.09 11.40
CA HIS A 484 13.20 1.11 11.60
C HIS A 484 12.99 1.36 13.10
N VAL A 485 13.93 2.08 13.71
CA VAL A 485 14.06 2.24 15.18
C VAL A 485 13.51 3.56 15.74
N GLY A 486 12.85 4.39 14.93
CA GLY A 486 12.15 5.57 15.43
C GLY A 486 11.10 6.13 14.49
N GLY A 487 10.04 6.74 15.06
CA GLY A 487 8.87 7.28 14.33
C GLY A 487 9.10 8.63 13.61
N GLY A 488 10.30 8.94 13.15
CA GLY A 488 10.59 10.19 12.45
C GLY A 488 10.43 11.46 13.31
N GLY A 489 10.39 11.33 14.65
CA GLY A 489 10.14 12.41 15.60
C GLY A 489 8.67 12.55 16.07
N VAL A 490 7.95 11.43 16.24
CA VAL A 490 6.78 11.32 17.14
C VAL A 490 7.08 10.33 18.26
N ASP A 491 6.21 10.21 19.26
CA ASP A 491 6.32 9.18 20.30
C ASP A 491 5.99 7.78 19.76
N PHE A 492 6.69 6.75 20.26
CA PHE A 492 6.53 5.33 19.91
C PHE A 492 6.95 4.44 21.08
N ASP A 493 6.67 3.13 21.03
CA ASP A 493 7.19 2.17 22.00
C ASP A 493 8.68 1.92 21.75
N THR A 494 9.53 2.59 22.54
CA THR A 494 10.99 2.52 22.41
C THR A 494 11.59 1.16 22.83
N GLU A 495 10.84 0.30 23.52
CA GLU A 495 11.31 -1.04 23.90
C GLU A 495 11.02 -2.07 22.79
N LEU A 496 10.06 -1.78 21.91
CA LEU A 496 9.64 -2.67 20.81
C LEU A 496 9.87 -2.13 19.39
N LYS A 497 10.25 -0.87 19.19
CA LYS A 497 10.44 -0.32 17.82
C LYS A 497 11.77 -0.76 17.17
N ASP A 498 11.71 -1.87 16.46
CA ASP A 498 12.40 -2.08 15.19
C ASP A 498 11.46 -2.88 14.28
N ASP A 499 10.83 -2.22 13.31
CA ASP A 499 9.75 -2.83 12.51
C ASP A 499 10.23 -3.49 11.20
N ALA A 500 11.56 -3.51 11.01
CA ALA A 500 12.25 -4.04 9.84
C ALA A 500 12.75 -5.50 10.06
N TRP A 501 13.26 -6.13 9.00
CA TRP A 501 13.87 -7.48 9.07
C TRP A 501 15.10 -7.57 9.98
N THR A 502 15.64 -6.44 10.44
CA THR A 502 16.69 -6.34 11.45
C THR A 502 16.26 -6.85 12.83
N ALA A 503 14.96 -6.96 13.11
CA ALA A 503 14.42 -7.64 14.28
C ALA A 503 14.35 -9.19 14.14
N PHE A 504 14.59 -9.72 12.93
CA PHE A 504 14.41 -11.13 12.55
C PHE A 504 15.66 -11.68 11.83
N LEU A 505 16.83 -11.50 12.46
CA LEU A 505 18.14 -11.73 11.83
C LEU A 505 18.36 -13.19 11.43
N HIS A 506 17.85 -14.18 12.18
CA HIS A 506 18.02 -15.58 11.81
C HIS A 506 17.38 -15.89 10.44
N GLU A 507 16.10 -15.51 10.28
CA GLU A 507 15.39 -15.70 9.01
C GLU A 507 15.98 -14.82 7.89
N ARG A 508 16.36 -13.57 8.19
CA ARG A 508 16.99 -12.69 7.20
C ARG A 508 18.28 -13.28 6.63
N GLU A 509 19.18 -13.79 7.48
CA GLU A 509 20.44 -14.36 7.02
C GLU A 509 20.22 -15.70 6.28
N LYS A 510 19.28 -16.54 6.74
CA LYS A 510 18.79 -17.76 6.05
C LYS A 510 18.29 -17.46 4.62
N LEU A 511 17.57 -16.35 4.44
CA LEU A 511 17.15 -15.88 3.11
C LEU A 511 18.34 -15.38 2.27
N ILE A 512 19.23 -14.55 2.82
CA ILE A 512 20.41 -14.02 2.08
C ILE A 512 21.30 -15.16 1.57
N GLU A 513 21.56 -16.19 2.38
CA GLU A 513 22.39 -17.32 1.97
C GLU A 513 21.75 -18.13 0.84
N ALA A 514 20.44 -18.35 0.88
CA ALA A 514 19.71 -19.02 -0.19
C ALA A 514 19.62 -18.18 -1.48
N PHE A 515 19.46 -16.86 -1.34
CA PHE A 515 19.37 -15.92 -2.48
C PHE A 515 20.72 -15.76 -3.19
N ASP A 516 21.87 -15.82 -2.49
CA ASP A 516 23.17 -15.85 -3.17
C ASP A 516 23.44 -17.21 -3.83
N ALA A 517 22.94 -18.30 -3.23
CA ALA A 517 23.16 -19.68 -3.68
C ALA A 517 22.47 -20.05 -5.01
N VAL A 518 21.41 -19.36 -5.44
CA VAL A 518 20.81 -19.59 -6.78
C VAL A 518 21.70 -19.10 -7.92
N GLY A 519 22.64 -18.19 -7.65
CA GLY A 519 23.66 -17.77 -8.61
C GLY A 519 23.21 -16.69 -9.62
N THR A 520 21.92 -16.40 -9.71
CA THR A 520 21.28 -15.26 -10.38
C THR A 520 21.13 -14.06 -9.43
N PRO A 521 20.91 -12.81 -9.92
CA PRO A 521 20.65 -11.67 -9.06
C PRO A 521 19.26 -11.71 -8.43
N VAL A 522 19.19 -11.34 -7.15
CA VAL A 522 17.96 -11.24 -6.35
C VAL A 522 17.85 -9.84 -5.78
N PHE A 523 16.71 -9.19 -6.05
CA PHE A 523 16.41 -7.83 -5.63
C PHE A 523 15.27 -7.85 -4.61
N ILE A 524 15.53 -7.46 -3.36
CA ILE A 524 14.47 -7.20 -2.38
C ILE A 524 14.03 -5.74 -2.60
N LEU A 525 12.76 -5.55 -2.97
CA LEU A 525 12.15 -4.22 -3.08
C LEU A 525 11.49 -3.90 -1.74
N THR A 526 11.86 -2.77 -1.12
CA THR A 526 11.41 -2.38 0.23
C THR A 526 10.73 -1.00 0.26
N GLY A 527 9.97 -0.74 1.32
CA GLY A 527 9.13 0.45 1.52
C GLY A 527 9.35 1.05 2.90
N ASP A 528 8.26 1.16 3.69
CA ASP A 528 8.21 1.51 5.12
C ASP A 528 8.97 2.81 5.52
N LEU A 529 10.29 2.75 5.79
CA LEU A 529 11.14 3.74 6.46
C LEU A 529 11.22 5.19 5.89
N HIS A 530 10.39 5.55 4.92
CA HIS A 530 10.28 6.89 4.31
C HIS A 530 11.63 7.48 3.86
N ASN A 531 12.53 6.65 3.35
CA ASN A 531 13.72 7.06 2.62
C ASN A 531 14.01 6.04 1.50
N SER A 532 14.54 6.53 0.38
CA SER A 532 14.91 5.70 -0.77
C SER A 532 16.40 5.33 -0.68
N PHE A 533 16.77 4.08 -0.98
CA PHE A 533 18.16 3.67 -0.97
C PHE A 533 18.45 2.42 -1.81
N ALA A 534 19.69 2.34 -2.28
CA ALA A 534 20.25 1.18 -2.98
C ALA A 534 21.34 0.54 -2.12
N VAL A 535 21.16 -0.72 -1.74
CA VAL A 535 22.05 -1.45 -0.83
C VAL A 535 22.51 -2.76 -1.47
N LYS A 536 23.82 -2.93 -1.59
CA LYS A 536 24.44 -4.18 -2.03
C LYS A 536 24.73 -5.05 -0.80
N ILE A 537 24.21 -6.28 -0.80
CA ILE A 537 24.29 -7.24 0.34
C ILE A 537 25.30 -8.34 0.03
N THR A 538 25.29 -8.86 -1.20
CA THR A 538 26.35 -9.71 -1.79
C THR A 538 26.63 -9.23 -3.21
N ASP A 539 27.43 -9.96 -4.01
CA ASP A 539 27.54 -9.68 -5.45
C ASP A 539 26.24 -9.97 -6.24
N ARG A 540 25.24 -10.64 -5.64
CA ARG A 540 23.97 -11.02 -6.27
C ARG A 540 22.72 -10.55 -5.54
N VAL A 541 22.78 -10.44 -4.21
CA VAL A 541 21.65 -10.05 -3.38
C VAL A 541 21.73 -8.55 -3.08
N TRP A 542 20.65 -7.84 -3.37
CA TRP A 542 20.54 -6.39 -3.25
C TRP A 542 19.20 -6.00 -2.64
N GLU A 543 19.17 -4.92 -1.87
CA GLU A 543 17.95 -4.25 -1.45
C GLU A 543 17.81 -2.89 -2.16
N PHE A 544 16.58 -2.58 -2.56
CA PHE A 544 16.19 -1.30 -3.13
C PHE A 544 14.92 -0.79 -2.43
N ALA A 545 15.09 0.16 -1.49
CA ALA A 545 13.97 0.88 -0.90
C ALA A 545 13.55 2.04 -1.80
N SER A 546 12.25 2.31 -1.91
CA SER A 546 11.74 3.44 -2.71
C SER A 546 10.55 4.11 -2.02
N GLY A 547 10.62 5.43 -1.93
CA GLY A 547 9.66 6.26 -1.20
C GLY A 547 10.34 7.37 -0.39
N PRO A 548 9.55 8.18 0.32
CA PRO A 548 8.09 8.15 0.34
C PRO A 548 7.52 8.86 -0.89
N HIS A 549 6.31 8.52 -1.31
CA HIS A 549 5.57 9.33 -2.29
C HIS A 549 5.09 10.67 -1.71
N ASN A 550 4.79 10.72 -0.41
CA ASN A 550 4.17 11.88 0.23
C ASN A 550 4.44 12.03 1.73
N SER A 551 4.79 10.96 2.44
CA SER A 551 5.08 10.95 3.88
C SER A 551 6.34 11.75 4.26
N VAL A 552 6.48 12.06 5.56
CA VAL A 552 7.66 12.70 6.14
C VAL A 552 8.87 11.75 6.15
N ASN A 553 10.05 12.24 5.78
CA ASN A 553 11.29 11.44 5.80
C ASN A 553 11.83 11.25 7.22
N HIS A 554 12.38 10.05 7.47
CA HIS A 554 13.06 9.71 8.71
C HIS A 554 14.48 10.31 8.76
N ARG A 555 15.05 10.37 9.97
CA ARG A 555 16.38 10.92 10.28
C ARG A 555 17.39 9.79 10.49
N PRO A 556 18.72 10.03 10.41
CA PRO A 556 19.72 9.00 10.67
C PRO A 556 19.51 8.20 11.97
N GLU A 557 19.14 8.85 13.07
CA GLU A 557 18.81 8.19 14.35
C GLU A 557 17.67 7.16 14.24
N ASP A 558 16.61 7.51 13.50
CA ASP A 558 15.44 6.65 13.28
C ASP A 558 15.76 5.41 12.42
N GLU A 559 16.93 5.42 11.76
CA GLU A 559 17.44 4.44 10.80
C GLU A 559 18.73 3.73 11.29
N GLY A 560 18.95 3.68 12.61
CA GLY A 560 20.09 3.00 13.23
C GLY A 560 21.45 3.68 13.01
N GLY A 561 21.46 4.98 12.71
CA GLY A 561 22.68 5.79 12.51
C GLY A 561 23.40 5.49 11.18
N ARG A 562 22.70 4.97 10.17
CA ARG A 562 23.32 4.60 8.89
C ARG A 562 23.95 5.81 8.16
N PRO A 563 25.04 5.61 7.40
CA PRO A 563 25.58 6.65 6.53
C PRO A 563 24.72 6.85 5.27
N VAL A 564 24.94 7.97 4.57
CA VAL A 564 24.29 8.26 3.28
C VAL A 564 24.79 7.30 2.18
N ASN A 565 26.06 6.90 2.24
CA ASN A 565 26.66 5.83 1.46
C ASN A 565 27.92 5.27 2.15
N GLY A 566 28.42 4.12 1.65
CA GLY A 566 29.55 3.39 2.22
C GLY A 566 29.11 2.13 2.99
N TYR A 567 30.02 1.58 3.80
CA TYR A 567 29.73 0.37 4.57
C TYR A 567 28.82 0.67 5.76
N PHE A 568 27.81 -0.18 5.95
CA PHE A 568 26.93 -0.19 7.12
C PHE A 568 26.88 -1.60 7.71
N LYS A 569 26.51 -1.71 8.99
CA LYS A 569 26.34 -3.00 9.68
C LYS A 569 25.29 -2.88 10.77
N TYR A 570 24.21 -3.64 10.64
CA TYR A 570 23.22 -3.88 11.68
C TYR A 570 22.88 -5.37 11.71
N GLY A 571 23.02 -5.99 12.88
CA GLY A 571 23.09 -7.46 13.00
C GLY A 571 24.45 -8.05 12.54
N PRO A 572 24.50 -9.33 12.15
CA PRO A 572 25.76 -10.06 11.92
C PRO A 572 26.49 -9.66 10.62
N ARG A 573 25.76 -9.24 9.58
CA ARG A 573 26.30 -8.94 8.23
C ARG A 573 26.52 -7.44 8.01
N SER A 574 27.61 -7.10 7.31
CA SER A 574 27.82 -5.75 6.74
C SER A 574 27.31 -5.67 5.30
N CYS A 575 26.79 -4.52 4.90
CA CYS A 575 26.38 -4.22 3.52
C CYS A 575 27.06 -2.94 3.00
N GLU A 576 26.97 -2.69 1.70
CA GLU A 576 27.36 -1.42 1.08
C GLU A 576 26.10 -0.61 0.72
N ILE A 577 25.85 0.50 1.41
CA ILE A 577 24.89 1.51 0.96
C ILE A 577 25.54 2.24 -0.22
N ARG A 578 24.98 2.05 -1.42
CA ARG A 578 25.52 2.61 -2.67
C ARG A 578 25.12 4.08 -2.81
N TRP A 579 23.87 4.36 -2.46
CA TRP A 579 23.24 5.68 -2.40
C TRP A 579 22.02 5.61 -1.49
N SER A 580 21.65 6.74 -0.88
CA SER A 580 20.37 6.92 -0.20
C SER A 580 19.92 8.37 -0.19
N THR A 581 18.63 8.58 0.07
CA THR A 581 18.10 9.83 0.63
C THR A 581 18.30 9.85 2.14
N ILE A 582 18.38 11.04 2.72
CA ILE A 582 18.38 11.24 4.16
C ILE A 582 17.80 12.62 4.45
N ALA A 583 17.11 12.77 5.58
CA ALA A 583 16.74 14.07 6.12
C ALA A 583 17.50 14.30 7.42
N MET A 584 18.42 15.28 7.41
CA MET A 584 19.29 15.55 8.55
C MET A 584 18.49 15.99 9.79
N GLU A 585 19.01 15.70 10.98
CA GLU A 585 18.35 15.97 12.28
C GLU A 585 18.08 17.46 12.55
N ASP A 586 18.86 18.35 11.96
CA ASP A 586 18.69 19.81 12.07
C ASP A 586 17.54 20.36 11.21
N ILE A 587 16.94 19.54 10.34
CA ILE A 587 15.78 19.89 9.53
C ILE A 587 14.50 19.67 10.36
N PRO A 588 13.72 20.74 10.65
CA PRO A 588 12.46 20.61 11.39
C PRO A 588 11.49 19.66 10.68
N ARG A 589 10.73 18.87 11.46
CA ARG A 589 9.95 17.72 10.96
C ARG A 589 8.97 18.10 9.85
N GLU A 590 8.35 19.28 9.95
CA GLU A 590 7.43 19.84 8.96
C GLU A 590 8.08 20.19 7.61
N ASN A 591 9.42 20.28 7.57
CA ASN A 591 10.21 20.53 6.37
C ASN A 591 10.91 19.28 5.82
N ARG A 592 10.85 18.12 6.51
CA ARG A 592 11.42 16.84 6.06
C ARG A 592 10.50 16.13 5.05
N MET A 593 10.23 16.80 3.93
CA MET A 593 9.26 16.36 2.91
C MET A 593 9.93 16.28 1.53
N PHE A 594 10.78 15.27 1.37
CA PHE A 594 11.63 15.02 0.20
C PHE A 594 11.19 13.71 -0.48
N PRO A 595 10.03 13.70 -1.18
CA PRO A 595 9.49 12.49 -1.75
C PRO A 595 10.33 12.01 -2.94
N HIS A 596 10.36 10.69 -3.14
CA HIS A 596 11.10 10.04 -4.22
C HIS A 596 10.33 8.81 -4.73
N TYR A 597 10.58 8.43 -5.98
CA TYR A 597 10.06 7.21 -6.60
C TYR A 597 11.15 6.56 -7.47
N CYS A 598 11.01 5.26 -7.76
CA CYS A 598 11.95 4.51 -8.58
C CYS A 598 11.28 3.96 -9.84
N VAL A 599 11.92 4.13 -11.01
CA VAL A 599 11.52 3.44 -12.25
C VAL A 599 12.58 2.40 -12.60
N VAL A 600 12.21 1.13 -12.46
CA VAL A 600 13.03 -0.02 -12.81
C VAL A 600 12.86 -0.33 -14.29
N GLN A 601 13.99 -0.47 -15.02
CA GLN A 601 14.02 -0.82 -16.44
C GLN A 601 14.74 -2.15 -16.64
N ILE A 602 14.12 -3.05 -17.40
CA ILE A 602 14.68 -4.35 -17.75
C ILE A 602 15.07 -4.35 -19.24
N ASN A 603 16.35 -4.59 -19.50
CA ASN A 603 16.96 -4.71 -20.84
C ASN A 603 17.28 -6.17 -21.13
N ASN A 604 16.35 -6.87 -21.76
CA ASN A 604 16.50 -8.25 -22.20
C ASN A 604 16.90 -8.37 -23.67
N VAL A 605 16.43 -7.45 -24.51
CA VAL A 605 16.68 -7.39 -25.95
C VAL A 605 17.13 -6.01 -26.41
N PHE A 606 17.73 -5.94 -27.58
CA PHE A 606 17.96 -4.70 -28.32
C PHE A 606 17.43 -4.82 -29.75
N ASN A 607 16.95 -3.71 -30.32
CA ASN A 607 16.55 -3.68 -31.72
C ASN A 607 17.79 -3.58 -32.63
N ASN A 608 17.96 -4.55 -33.52
CA ASN A 608 19.03 -4.58 -34.52
C ASN A 608 18.45 -4.97 -35.90
N PRO A 609 17.66 -4.08 -36.53
CA PRO A 609 16.91 -4.40 -37.73
C PRO A 609 17.80 -4.48 -38.97
N LEU A 610 17.31 -5.15 -40.02
CA LEU A 610 17.99 -5.21 -41.32
C LEU A 610 17.84 -3.91 -42.14
N GLU A 611 16.76 -3.17 -41.89
CA GLU A 611 16.45 -1.87 -42.49
C GLU A 611 16.31 -0.82 -41.39
N ARG A 612 16.71 0.44 -41.67
CA ARG A 612 16.91 1.51 -40.67
C ARG A 612 15.73 1.68 -39.70
N ASP A 613 14.51 1.60 -40.20
CA ASP A 613 13.28 1.91 -39.46
C ASP A 613 12.49 0.65 -39.05
N GLY A 614 13.08 -0.54 -39.25
CA GLY A 614 12.46 -1.83 -38.95
C GLY A 614 12.60 -2.29 -37.49
N LYS A 615 12.10 -3.50 -37.21
CA LYS A 615 12.26 -4.18 -35.92
C LYS A 615 12.80 -5.60 -36.10
N ARG A 616 13.85 -5.94 -35.34
CA ARG A 616 14.34 -7.31 -35.10
C ARG A 616 15.01 -7.32 -33.73
N MET A 617 14.42 -8.03 -32.77
CA MET A 617 14.91 -8.07 -31.40
C MET A 617 15.97 -9.16 -31.26
N ILE A 618 17.12 -8.80 -30.66
CA ILE A 618 18.19 -9.73 -30.33
C ILE A 618 18.37 -9.74 -28.81
N ALA A 619 18.36 -10.92 -28.20
CA ALA A 619 18.59 -11.10 -26.78
C ALA A 619 20.01 -10.70 -26.38
N TYR A 620 20.13 -10.00 -25.25
CA TYR A 620 21.43 -9.79 -24.60
C TYR A 620 21.92 -11.11 -23.98
N PRO A 621 23.17 -11.55 -24.24
CA PRO A 621 23.77 -12.68 -23.52
C PRO A 621 23.87 -12.44 -22.01
N HIS A 622 23.96 -11.17 -21.62
CA HIS A 622 23.90 -10.70 -20.25
C HIS A 622 22.89 -9.53 -20.18
N PRO A 623 21.60 -9.80 -19.94
CA PRO A 623 20.60 -8.75 -19.79
C PRO A 623 20.88 -7.91 -18.54
N GLN A 624 20.20 -6.77 -18.42
CA GLN A 624 20.43 -5.80 -17.35
C GLN A 624 19.13 -5.33 -16.69
N VAL A 625 19.19 -5.05 -15.39
CA VAL A 625 18.18 -4.29 -14.64
C VAL A 625 18.79 -2.97 -14.22
N ILE A 626 18.09 -1.86 -14.48
CA ILE A 626 18.50 -0.50 -14.14
C ILE A 626 17.47 0.07 -13.17
N PHE A 627 17.89 0.35 -11.94
CA PHE A 627 17.11 1.09 -10.95
C PHE A 627 17.39 2.58 -11.13
N GLN A 628 16.36 3.42 -11.22
CA GLN A 628 16.47 4.86 -11.47
C GLN A 628 15.59 5.62 -10.48
N TYR A 629 16.21 6.35 -9.56
CA TYR A 629 15.53 7.13 -8.54
C TYR A 629 15.34 8.57 -9.00
N TYR A 630 14.13 9.08 -8.82
CA TYR A 630 13.74 10.44 -9.20
C TYR A 630 13.19 11.20 -8.00
N ASN A 631 13.45 12.50 -7.97
CA ASN A 631 12.79 13.39 -7.01
C ASN A 631 11.29 13.50 -7.33
N GLY A 632 10.42 13.27 -6.35
CA GLY A 632 8.96 13.27 -6.54
C GLY A 632 8.37 14.63 -6.90
N LEU A 633 9.05 15.75 -6.59
CA LEU A 633 8.55 17.10 -6.88
C LEU A 633 9.03 17.64 -8.24
N THR A 634 10.26 17.33 -8.65
CA THR A 634 10.84 17.84 -9.91
C THR A 634 10.83 16.81 -11.05
N GLY A 635 10.85 15.51 -10.73
CA GLY A 635 11.08 14.41 -11.67
C GLY A 635 12.52 14.33 -12.18
N GLU A 636 13.46 15.03 -11.56
CA GLU A 636 14.88 14.96 -11.90
C GLU A 636 15.50 13.65 -11.36
N LEU A 637 16.39 13.04 -12.15
CA LEU A 637 17.10 11.81 -11.77
C LEU A 637 18.09 12.13 -10.63
N ALA A 638 17.86 11.53 -9.47
CA ALA A 638 18.72 11.67 -8.29
C ALA A 638 19.85 10.62 -8.30
N TYR A 639 19.56 9.38 -8.71
CA TYR A 639 20.52 8.28 -8.73
C TYR A 639 20.11 7.16 -9.69
N SER A 640 21.07 6.32 -10.10
CA SER A 640 20.79 5.04 -10.77
C SER A 640 21.86 4.00 -10.48
N GLU A 641 21.46 2.74 -10.38
CA GLU A 641 22.34 1.57 -10.22
C GLU A 641 21.99 0.53 -11.29
N THR A 642 22.98 -0.21 -11.82
CA THR A 642 22.78 -1.14 -12.94
C THR A 642 23.40 -2.51 -12.64
N ILE A 643 22.57 -3.54 -12.65
CA ILE A 643 22.96 -4.92 -12.36
C ILE A 643 22.75 -5.77 -13.61
N THR A 644 23.76 -6.56 -13.97
CA THR A 644 23.67 -7.54 -15.07
C THR A 644 23.64 -8.96 -14.53
N THR A 645 23.24 -9.93 -15.35
CA THR A 645 23.51 -11.34 -15.01
C THR A 645 25.03 -11.60 -15.00
N PRO A 646 25.51 -12.64 -14.28
CA PRO A 646 26.95 -12.90 -14.15
C PRO A 646 27.66 -13.16 -15.49
N MET A 647 28.59 -12.27 -15.84
CA MET A 647 29.42 -12.41 -17.03
C MET A 647 30.47 -13.52 -16.84
N LYS A 648 30.37 -14.59 -17.63
CA LYS A 648 31.36 -15.68 -17.60
C LYS A 648 32.50 -15.35 -18.58
N PRO A 649 33.78 -15.39 -18.15
CA PRO A 649 34.89 -15.19 -19.07
C PRO A 649 34.85 -16.27 -20.17
N PRO A 650 35.24 -15.94 -21.41
CA PRO A 650 35.15 -16.88 -22.52
C PRO A 650 35.99 -18.13 -22.22
N LYS A 651 35.39 -19.32 -22.43
CA LYS A 651 36.16 -20.57 -22.46
C LYS A 651 37.28 -20.39 -23.49
N LYS A 652 38.54 -20.54 -23.06
CA LYS A 652 39.67 -20.57 -23.99
C LYS A 652 39.41 -21.68 -25.01
N LYS A 653 39.46 -21.31 -26.29
CA LYS A 653 39.44 -22.24 -27.43
C LYS A 653 40.80 -22.93 -27.56
#